data_AF-M3FW52-F1
#
_entry.id   AF-M3FW52-F1
#
_cell.length_a   1.000
_cell.length_b   1.000
_cell.length_c   1.000
_cell.angle_alpha   90.00
_cell.angle_beta   90.00
_cell.angle_gamma   90.00
#
_symmetry.space_group_name_H-M   'P 1'
#
loop_
_entity.id
_entity.type
_entity.pdbx_description
1 polymer ?
#
loop_
_entity_poly.entity_id
_entity_poly.type
_entity_poly.pdbx_seq_one_letter_code
_entity_poly.pdbx_strand_id
1 'polypeptide(L)'
;MLTLSSLRTRWAALLGSFVAVALGVGVMTAMGLGLAASLDPPARAPERFGSSPVVVAGQDRLTVEVRRGPGSARVSKRLAYPHPVDERLVAELRALGPVTTDGGGRGSAGPDAVGVDAPAADVRAVVGDRARVLTGDARRQVDPGHERDAEALVAVNSLLGTAGGVTTFVSVFVTASTFAFVVALRRREFGLLRMAGATPGQVRRLLLGEALAVGVVASGAGCALGAWGAPVLVRELVDGGVAPTWFAVPDAVVWPYHVAFWTGVSVALAGAWTAARRAGRIGPAEALREASVDTGVLPLSRRVLGAALLAGGLGLLAWKVGTDPADLLKRKTYTTQPMLLVTAAAALAPLLVRPVVRLLGAALPGATGLLIRENAATSVRRTAAVAAPVLVTVALAGSLLGAAGTVARAKGAEAEARTRADFVVTGARADDVVTGGGRTAGGGRVPGATVAGSASTAVYVVEEGSALVRSEARAVTDVPAFAAVSRLPVVDGDVRDLDDRSIVVNEEWERHRVGDRVRVWLGDGRPVRLRIAAVLARGTGDNGAYVTSANAGGALVDRAEVRVDGGADRAGVAAALERAAAGTGATVRPAEEWLAANRPGTGAHTRLGFLVVLGIALVYAAISLAGTLVMATSARGAELRSLRLAGATRGQVRVVVVGEALVAVLVGVVLGAAVTVVNLTGVAAALGVLSAPVGVRVPWEVVGACVGACGAVAVVAAGGAAGRAGR
;
A
#
# COMPACT_ATOMS: atom_id res chain seq x y z
N MET A 1 38.98 13.07 -21.92
CA MET A 1 38.75 13.60 -23.28
C MET A 1 37.81 12.74 -24.11
N LEU A 2 38.07 11.43 -24.31
CA LEU A 2 37.20 10.54 -25.12
C LEU A 2 35.74 10.39 -24.62
N THR A 3 35.53 10.41 -23.30
CA THR A 3 34.17 10.37 -22.70
C THR A 3 33.36 11.63 -23.02
N LEU A 4 33.99 12.80 -22.92
CA LEU A 4 33.34 14.09 -23.17
C LEU A 4 33.04 14.32 -24.67
N SER A 5 33.91 13.88 -25.57
CA SER A 5 33.67 13.96 -27.02
C SER A 5 32.57 13.00 -27.48
N SER A 6 32.50 11.81 -26.89
CA SER A 6 31.40 10.86 -27.08
C SER A 6 30.06 11.47 -26.64
N LEU A 7 30.01 12.08 -25.46
CA LEU A 7 28.79 12.71 -24.92
C LEU A 7 28.24 13.81 -25.85
N ARG A 8 29.09 14.70 -26.38
CA ARG A 8 28.65 15.80 -27.28
C ARG A 8 28.04 15.29 -28.58
N THR A 9 28.54 14.21 -29.14
CA THR A 9 28.06 13.67 -30.42
C THR A 9 26.80 12.80 -30.27
N ARG A 10 26.47 12.36 -29.04
CA ARG A 10 25.52 11.25 -28.81
C ARG A 10 24.43 11.56 -27.78
N TRP A 11 24.22 12.83 -27.43
CA TRP A 11 23.26 13.25 -26.40
C TRP A 11 21.84 12.69 -26.64
N ALA A 12 21.40 12.61 -27.90
CA ALA A 12 20.08 12.10 -28.28
C ALA A 12 19.86 10.62 -27.90
N ALA A 13 20.92 9.80 -27.90
CA ALA A 13 20.85 8.39 -27.50
C ALA A 13 20.86 8.20 -25.98
N LEU A 14 21.38 9.19 -25.25
CA LEU A 14 21.49 9.17 -23.78
C LEU A 14 20.33 9.92 -23.10
N LEU A 15 19.60 10.75 -23.83
CA LEU A 15 18.48 11.54 -23.33
C LEU A 15 17.42 10.66 -22.65
N GLY A 16 17.05 9.53 -23.26
CA GLY A 16 16.07 8.61 -22.66
C GLY A 16 16.54 8.04 -21.32
N SER A 17 17.83 7.72 -21.19
CA SER A 17 18.42 7.24 -19.93
C SER A 17 18.55 8.36 -18.90
N PHE A 18 18.91 9.57 -19.34
CA PHE A 18 18.97 10.75 -18.49
C PHE A 18 17.60 11.08 -17.88
N VAL A 19 16.55 11.19 -18.70
CA VAL A 19 15.19 11.51 -18.24
C VAL A 19 14.66 10.42 -17.31
N ALA A 20 14.90 9.15 -17.64
CA ALA A 20 14.52 8.02 -16.80
C ALA A 20 15.17 8.10 -15.40
N VAL A 21 16.48 8.34 -15.31
CA VAL A 21 17.18 8.48 -14.03
C VAL A 21 16.72 9.74 -13.30
N ALA A 22 16.61 10.88 -13.97
CA ALA A 22 16.25 12.15 -13.33
C ALA A 22 14.84 12.10 -12.73
N LEU A 23 13.84 11.61 -13.45
CA LEU A 23 12.49 11.45 -12.90
C LEU A 23 12.46 10.39 -11.79
N GLY A 24 13.18 9.30 -11.97
CA GLY A 24 13.31 8.26 -10.95
C GLY A 24 13.83 8.81 -9.63
N VAL A 25 14.94 9.55 -9.69
CA VAL A 25 15.55 10.21 -8.52
C VAL A 25 14.64 11.30 -7.96
N GLY A 26 14.00 12.11 -8.81
CA GLY A 26 13.09 13.16 -8.35
C GLY A 26 11.90 12.64 -7.57
N VAL A 27 11.29 11.54 -8.02
CA VAL A 27 10.19 10.95 -7.24
C VAL A 27 10.69 10.27 -5.97
N MET A 28 11.83 9.57 -6.00
CA MET A 28 12.43 9.00 -4.78
C MET A 28 12.73 10.08 -3.74
N THR A 29 13.28 11.22 -4.18
CA THR A 29 13.53 12.38 -3.32
C THR A 29 12.23 12.96 -2.78
N ALA A 30 11.21 13.20 -3.62
CA ALA A 30 9.93 13.76 -3.18
C ALA A 30 9.21 12.86 -2.16
N MET A 31 9.14 11.55 -2.42
CA MET A 31 8.56 10.57 -1.50
C MET A 31 9.38 10.44 -0.21
N GLY A 32 10.71 10.44 -0.32
CA GLY A 32 11.61 10.35 0.83
C GLY A 32 11.55 11.59 1.73
N LEU A 33 11.38 12.77 1.16
CA LEU A 33 11.17 14.02 1.92
C LEU A 33 9.84 14.01 2.66
N GLY A 34 8.75 13.58 2.02
CA GLY A 34 7.48 13.40 2.71
C GLY A 34 7.54 12.31 3.80
N LEU A 35 8.28 11.23 3.56
CA LEU A 35 8.49 10.19 4.57
C LEU A 35 9.29 10.72 5.76
N ALA A 36 10.36 11.48 5.51
CA ALA A 36 11.14 12.14 6.54
C ALA A 36 10.28 13.09 7.40
N ALA A 37 9.40 13.87 6.76
CA ALA A 37 8.43 14.73 7.45
C ALA A 37 7.54 13.97 8.43
N SER A 38 7.21 12.72 8.12
CA SER A 38 6.37 11.87 8.99
C SER A 38 7.14 11.22 10.14
N LEU A 39 8.45 11.01 9.98
CA LEU A 39 9.31 10.39 10.98
C LEU A 39 9.81 11.40 12.03
N ASP A 40 10.03 12.64 11.61
CA ASP A 40 10.52 13.72 12.48
C ASP A 40 9.61 14.96 12.36
N PRO A 41 8.37 14.88 12.91
CA PRO A 41 7.43 15.99 12.85
C PRO A 41 7.95 17.17 13.69
N PRO A 42 7.73 18.43 13.24
CA PRO A 42 8.18 19.61 13.96
C PRO A 42 7.69 19.61 15.41
N ALA A 43 8.57 20.04 16.32
CA ALA A 43 8.23 20.23 17.72
C ALA A 43 7.09 21.27 17.84
N ARG A 44 6.05 20.92 18.57
CA ARG A 44 4.88 21.77 18.82
C ARG A 44 4.67 21.95 20.32
N ALA A 45 4.32 23.17 20.71
CA ALA A 45 3.97 23.47 22.09
C ALA A 45 2.64 22.76 22.46
N PRO A 46 2.45 22.37 23.73
CA PRO A 46 1.18 21.81 24.19
C PRO A 46 0.03 22.81 24.02
N GLU A 47 -1.12 22.35 23.52
CA GLU A 47 -2.27 23.20 23.22
C GLU A 47 -3.18 23.39 24.45
N ARG A 48 -3.52 22.30 25.17
CA ARG A 48 -4.47 22.34 26.32
C ARG A 48 -3.88 23.00 27.56
N PHE A 49 -2.70 22.56 27.97
CA PHE A 49 -2.05 22.96 29.22
C PHE A 49 -0.70 23.65 28.98
N GLY A 50 -0.62 24.47 27.93
CA GLY A 50 0.62 25.17 27.55
C GLY A 50 1.20 26.05 28.67
N SER A 51 0.33 26.65 29.50
CA SER A 51 0.70 27.49 30.64
C SER A 51 1.14 26.73 31.89
N SER A 52 0.80 25.44 32.02
CA SER A 52 1.12 24.65 33.22
C SER A 52 2.43 23.87 33.03
N PRO A 53 3.45 24.05 33.88
CA PRO A 53 4.76 23.39 33.73
C PRO A 53 4.66 21.86 33.83
N VAL A 54 3.67 21.35 34.56
CA VAL A 54 3.40 19.92 34.76
C VAL A 54 1.96 19.60 34.38
N VAL A 55 1.75 18.46 33.72
CA VAL A 55 0.42 17.93 33.42
C VAL A 55 0.29 16.56 34.06
N VAL A 56 -0.74 16.35 34.86
CA VAL A 56 -1.10 15.06 35.41
C VAL A 56 -2.21 14.47 34.55
N ALA A 57 -1.87 13.45 33.78
CA ALA A 57 -2.80 12.70 32.94
C ALA A 57 -3.30 11.47 33.68
N GLY A 58 -4.58 11.14 33.54
CA GLY A 58 -5.15 9.91 34.08
C GLY A 58 -4.43 8.65 33.58
N GLN A 59 -4.72 7.51 34.22
CA GLN A 59 -4.06 6.25 33.86
C GLN A 59 -4.62 5.71 32.54
N ASP A 60 -3.85 5.90 31.46
CA ASP A 60 -4.26 5.57 30.09
C ASP A 60 -3.49 4.39 29.49
N ARG A 61 -2.64 3.70 30.27
CA ARG A 61 -1.78 2.62 29.78
C ARG A 61 -1.81 1.38 30.68
N LEU A 62 -1.96 0.23 30.05
CA LEU A 62 -1.75 -1.09 30.62
C LEU A 62 -0.27 -1.49 30.46
N THR A 63 0.41 -1.75 31.57
CA THR A 63 1.79 -2.26 31.56
C THR A 63 1.83 -3.65 32.16
N VAL A 64 2.36 -4.61 31.41
CA VAL A 64 2.45 -6.02 31.82
C VAL A 64 3.88 -6.50 31.65
N GLU A 65 4.36 -7.33 32.57
CA GLU A 65 5.62 -8.05 32.41
C GLU A 65 5.42 -9.25 31.48
N VAL A 66 6.22 -9.29 30.43
CA VAL A 66 6.25 -10.39 29.46
C VAL A 66 7.63 -11.02 29.46
N ARG A 67 7.70 -12.31 29.15
CA ARG A 67 8.95 -13.06 29.04
C ARG A 67 9.62 -12.78 27.69
N ARG A 68 10.90 -12.41 27.70
CA ARG A 68 11.72 -12.20 26.50
C ARG A 68 13.00 -13.03 26.63
N GLY A 69 12.96 -14.26 26.14
CA GLY A 69 14.04 -15.23 26.35
C GLY A 69 14.20 -15.59 27.84
N PRO A 70 15.41 -15.50 28.43
CA PRO A 70 15.63 -15.79 29.85
C PRO A 70 15.17 -14.67 30.80
N GLY A 71 14.86 -13.45 30.32
CA GLY A 71 14.47 -12.31 31.16
C GLY A 71 12.99 -11.92 31.05
N SER A 72 12.54 -11.03 31.94
CA SER A 72 11.25 -10.32 31.82
C SER A 72 11.47 -8.91 31.25
N ALA A 73 10.52 -8.45 30.43
CA ALA A 73 10.48 -7.10 29.91
C ALA A 73 9.09 -6.51 30.19
N ARG A 74 9.03 -5.24 30.59
CA ARG A 74 7.75 -4.52 30.74
C ARG A 74 7.30 -4.02 29.37
N VAL A 75 6.14 -4.48 28.92
CA VAL A 75 5.50 -3.99 27.69
C VAL A 75 4.26 -3.20 28.08
N SER A 76 4.14 -2.00 27.51
CA SER A 76 3.03 -1.10 27.77
C SER A 76 2.19 -0.89 26.51
N LYS A 77 0.87 -0.93 26.67
CA LYS A 77 -0.13 -0.63 25.64
C LYS A 77 -1.11 0.39 26.19
N ARG A 78 -1.65 1.24 25.32
CA ARG A 78 -2.68 2.19 25.74
C ARG A 78 -4.00 1.46 26.00
N LEU A 79 -4.73 1.91 27.01
CA LEU A 79 -6.08 1.46 27.35
C LEU A 79 -7.09 1.99 26.33
N ALA A 80 -8.18 1.25 26.16
CA ALA A 80 -9.30 1.69 25.32
C ALA A 80 -10.18 2.67 26.09
N TYR A 81 -10.28 2.48 27.40
CA TYR A 81 -10.97 3.36 28.33
C TYR A 81 -10.00 3.81 29.41
N PRO A 82 -9.33 4.96 29.22
CA PRO A 82 -8.45 5.55 30.21
C PRO A 82 -9.21 5.89 31.50
N HIS A 83 -8.54 5.76 32.65
CA HIS A 83 -9.08 6.23 33.92
C HIS A 83 -8.88 7.74 34.05
N PRO A 84 -9.91 8.50 34.45
CA PRO A 84 -9.78 9.93 34.71
C PRO A 84 -8.87 10.19 35.94
N VAL A 85 -8.45 11.44 36.10
CA VAL A 85 -7.73 11.87 37.31
C VAL A 85 -8.73 11.92 38.47
N ASP A 86 -8.48 11.12 39.52
CA ASP A 86 -9.32 11.04 40.72
C ASP A 86 -9.54 12.42 41.35
N GLU A 87 -10.78 12.76 41.72
CA GLU A 87 -11.12 14.02 42.39
C GLU A 87 -10.31 14.24 43.67
N ARG A 88 -10.00 13.17 44.42
CA ARG A 88 -9.13 13.26 45.61
C ARG A 88 -7.72 13.67 45.22
N LEU A 89 -7.19 13.09 44.16
CA LEU A 89 -5.87 13.46 43.63
C LEU A 89 -5.88 14.90 43.12
N VAL A 90 -6.94 15.35 42.45
CA VAL A 90 -7.08 16.77 42.05
C VAL A 90 -7.08 17.69 43.27
N ALA A 91 -7.77 17.31 44.37
CA ALA A 91 -7.77 18.08 45.61
C ALA A 91 -6.38 18.14 46.27
N GLU A 92 -5.65 17.04 46.30
CA GLU A 92 -4.26 16.99 46.79
C GLU A 92 -3.32 17.85 45.93
N LEU A 93 -3.49 17.83 44.60
CA LEU A 93 -2.70 18.66 43.68
C LEU A 93 -2.95 20.15 43.86
N ARG A 94 -4.20 20.56 44.19
CA ARG A 94 -4.52 21.95 44.51
C ARG A 94 -3.82 22.45 45.77
N ALA A 95 -3.41 21.56 46.67
CA ALA A 95 -2.63 21.94 47.85
C ALA A 95 -1.16 22.26 47.51
N LEU A 96 -0.64 21.76 46.37
CA LEU A 96 0.72 22.04 45.91
C LEU A 96 0.84 23.36 45.12
N GLY A 97 -0.23 23.76 44.41
CA GLY A 97 -0.23 24.97 43.59
C GLY A 97 -1.51 25.13 42.75
N PRO A 98 -1.60 26.21 41.94
CA PRO A 98 -2.72 26.41 41.02
C PRO A 98 -2.92 25.22 40.07
N VAL A 99 -4.15 24.72 39.98
CA VAL A 99 -4.54 23.62 39.08
C VAL A 99 -5.48 24.13 37.99
N THR A 100 -5.10 23.91 36.74
CA THR A 100 -5.92 24.20 35.56
C THR A 100 -6.66 22.93 35.15
N THR A 101 -7.97 23.00 35.04
CA THR A 101 -8.81 21.92 34.50
C THR A 101 -9.52 22.43 33.26
N ASP A 102 -9.40 21.73 32.14
CA ASP A 102 -10.19 22.06 30.96
C ASP A 102 -11.64 21.63 31.20
N GLY A 103 -12.60 22.55 31.06
CA GLY A 103 -14.03 22.25 31.12
C GLY A 103 -14.55 21.38 29.95
N GLY A 104 -13.66 20.79 29.14
CA GLY A 104 -13.96 20.05 27.92
C GLY A 104 -13.56 18.57 28.00
N GLY A 105 -14.30 17.76 28.75
CA GLY A 105 -14.07 16.32 28.83
C GLY A 105 -15.27 15.58 29.45
N ARG A 106 -16.15 15.07 28.57
CA ARG A 106 -17.35 14.25 28.78
C ARG A 106 -17.60 13.62 30.18
N GLY A 107 -18.71 14.04 30.79
CA GLY A 107 -19.50 13.22 31.73
C GLY A 107 -19.05 13.23 33.19
N SER A 108 -19.91 12.68 34.06
CA SER A 108 -19.81 12.61 35.53
C SER A 108 -18.60 11.83 36.11
N ALA A 109 -17.51 11.67 35.36
CA ALA A 109 -16.37 10.81 35.67
C ALA A 109 -15.08 11.56 36.04
N GLY A 110 -15.01 12.89 35.86
CA GLY A 110 -13.84 13.71 36.19
C GLY A 110 -12.92 14.03 35.00
N PRO A 111 -11.91 14.90 35.18
CA PRO A 111 -11.02 15.34 34.09
C PRO A 111 -10.05 14.24 33.66
N ASP A 112 -9.81 14.11 32.35
CA ASP A 112 -8.85 13.19 31.75
C ASP A 112 -7.39 13.59 31.99
N ALA A 113 -7.15 14.89 32.15
CA ALA A 113 -5.87 15.47 32.54
C ALA A 113 -6.06 16.80 33.27
N VAL A 114 -5.09 17.18 34.10
CA VAL A 114 -5.05 18.45 34.82
C VAL A 114 -3.67 19.09 34.72
N GLY A 115 -3.63 20.40 34.50
CA GLY A 115 -2.40 21.19 34.55
C GLY A 115 -2.09 21.61 35.98
N VAL A 116 -0.84 21.48 36.42
CA VAL A 116 -0.41 21.83 37.79
C VAL A 116 0.77 22.78 37.70
N ASP A 117 0.66 23.92 38.38
CA ASP A 117 1.74 24.88 38.52
C ASP A 117 2.51 24.65 39.83
N ALA A 118 3.35 23.60 39.80
CA ALA A 118 4.22 23.19 40.90
C ALA A 118 5.45 22.45 40.37
N PRO A 119 6.53 22.30 41.18
CA PRO A 119 7.69 21.52 40.78
C PRO A 119 7.33 20.06 40.49
N ALA A 120 7.86 19.52 39.37
CA ALA A 120 7.54 18.17 38.92
C ALA A 120 7.94 17.07 39.91
N ALA A 121 8.92 17.31 40.79
CA ALA A 121 9.30 16.35 41.83
C ALA A 121 8.18 16.19 42.87
N ASP A 122 7.61 17.30 43.32
CA ASP A 122 6.55 17.34 44.34
C ASP A 122 5.25 16.75 43.78
N VAL A 123 4.93 17.09 42.52
CA VAL A 123 3.80 16.49 41.81
C VAL A 123 3.96 14.98 41.68
N ARG A 124 5.17 14.47 41.35
CA ARG A 124 5.43 13.02 41.29
C ARG A 124 5.30 12.34 42.65
N ALA A 125 5.73 12.99 43.73
CA ALA A 125 5.62 12.45 45.08
C ALA A 125 4.16 12.29 45.52
N VAL A 126 3.30 13.27 45.19
CA VAL A 126 1.86 13.20 45.48
C VAL A 126 1.15 12.22 44.55
N VAL A 127 1.43 12.25 43.24
CA VAL A 127 0.74 11.39 42.26
C VAL A 127 1.06 9.90 42.47
N GLY A 128 2.33 9.55 42.70
CA GLY A 128 2.77 8.16 42.80
C GLY A 128 2.41 7.35 41.55
N ASP A 129 1.84 6.16 41.74
CA ASP A 129 1.38 5.27 40.66
C ASP A 129 -0.08 5.54 40.22
N ARG A 130 -0.76 6.54 40.81
CA ARG A 130 -2.19 6.81 40.55
C ARG A 130 -2.47 7.47 39.19
N ALA A 131 -1.49 8.20 38.66
CA ALA A 131 -1.63 8.94 37.40
C ALA A 131 -0.26 9.15 36.75
N ARG A 132 -0.24 9.63 35.51
CA ARG A 132 0.98 9.91 34.75
C ARG A 132 1.36 11.37 34.87
N VAL A 133 2.57 11.63 35.34
CA VAL A 133 3.13 13.00 35.36
C VAL A 133 3.88 13.26 34.07
N LEU A 134 3.38 14.20 33.27
CA LEU A 134 3.92 14.63 31.98
C LEU A 134 4.59 16.00 32.13
N THR A 135 5.83 16.12 31.64
CA THR A 135 6.63 17.34 31.67
C THR A 135 7.26 17.60 30.31
N GLY A 136 7.61 18.85 30.01
CA GLY A 136 8.21 19.21 28.71
C GLY A 136 7.27 18.86 27.55
N ASP A 137 7.81 18.24 26.50
CA ASP A 137 7.06 17.84 25.29
C ASP A 137 6.07 16.71 25.54
N ALA A 138 6.25 15.93 26.61
CA ALA A 138 5.32 14.84 26.94
C ALA A 138 3.91 15.36 27.25
N ARG A 139 3.77 16.64 27.64
CA ARG A 139 2.47 17.30 27.89
C ARG A 139 1.55 17.29 26.66
N ARG A 140 2.10 17.23 25.44
CA ARG A 140 1.29 17.18 24.21
C ARG A 140 0.46 15.89 24.06
N GLN A 141 0.77 14.85 24.85
CA GLN A 141 0.09 13.55 24.75
C GLN A 141 -1.38 13.61 25.17
N VAL A 142 -1.79 14.64 25.90
CA VAL A 142 -3.20 14.85 26.31
C VAL A 142 -3.96 15.79 25.38
N ASP A 143 -3.31 16.35 24.34
CA ASP A 143 -3.97 17.25 23.40
C ASP A 143 -4.94 16.49 22.47
N PRO A 144 -6.13 17.03 22.14
CA PRO A 144 -7.15 16.32 21.37
C PRO A 144 -6.73 16.07 19.91
N GLY A 145 -5.75 16.83 19.42
CA GLY A 145 -5.14 16.65 18.12
C GLY A 145 -4.08 15.54 18.09
N HIS A 146 -3.47 15.18 19.22
CA HIS A 146 -2.29 14.32 19.24
C HIS A 146 -2.54 12.93 18.64
N GLU A 147 -3.68 12.32 18.97
CA GLU A 147 -4.05 11.00 18.47
C GLU A 147 -4.42 11.01 17.00
N ARG A 148 -5.29 11.95 16.60
CA ARG A 148 -5.70 12.12 15.21
C ARG A 148 -4.49 12.40 14.31
N ASP A 149 -3.57 13.23 14.80
CA ASP A 149 -2.32 13.52 14.12
C ASP A 149 -1.42 12.29 14.05
N ALA A 150 -1.27 11.52 15.13
CA ALA A 150 -0.48 10.29 15.12
C ALA A 150 -1.03 9.24 14.15
N GLU A 151 -2.35 9.05 14.11
CA GLU A 151 -3.02 8.17 13.15
C GLU A 151 -2.84 8.64 11.70
N ALA A 152 -3.02 9.94 11.45
CA ALA A 152 -2.77 10.54 10.15
C ALA A 152 -1.31 10.36 9.72
N LEU A 153 -0.33 10.55 10.62
CA LEU A 153 1.08 10.31 10.34
C LEU A 153 1.37 8.84 10.02
N VAL A 154 0.76 7.88 10.74
CA VAL A 154 0.89 6.45 10.43
C VAL A 154 0.30 6.13 9.05
N ALA A 155 -0.83 6.74 8.70
CA ALA A 155 -1.45 6.60 7.39
C ALA A 155 -0.55 7.18 6.27
N VAL A 156 -0.02 8.39 6.47
CA VAL A 156 0.92 9.05 5.56
C VAL A 156 2.20 8.22 5.38
N ASN A 157 2.82 7.77 6.47
CA ASN A 157 4.02 6.93 6.44
C ASN A 157 3.77 5.61 5.68
N SER A 158 2.62 4.97 5.93
CA SER A 158 2.24 3.75 5.23
C SER A 158 2.01 4.00 3.73
N LEU A 159 1.38 5.13 3.38
CA LEU A 159 1.09 5.52 2.00
C LEU A 159 2.37 5.89 1.24
N LEU A 160 3.16 6.81 1.76
CA LEU A 160 4.43 7.26 1.17
C LEU A 160 5.47 6.15 1.14
N GLY A 161 5.54 5.31 2.18
CA GLY A 161 6.43 4.15 2.20
C GLY A 161 6.08 3.14 1.11
N THR A 162 4.80 2.81 0.96
CA THR A 162 4.32 1.91 -0.11
C THR A 162 4.54 2.53 -1.48
N ALA A 163 4.15 3.78 -1.68
CA ALA A 163 4.25 4.47 -2.96
C ALA A 163 5.71 4.72 -3.39
N GLY A 164 6.55 5.12 -2.44
CA GLY A 164 8.00 5.27 -2.61
C GLY A 164 8.67 3.95 -2.95
N GLY A 165 8.30 2.84 -2.29
CA GLY A 165 8.78 1.50 -2.62
C GLY A 165 8.42 1.08 -4.05
N VAL A 166 7.14 1.22 -4.44
CA VAL A 166 6.69 0.89 -5.80
C VAL A 166 7.38 1.75 -6.85
N THR A 167 7.45 3.05 -6.62
CA THR A 167 8.06 3.97 -7.58
C THR A 167 9.56 3.71 -7.73
N THR A 168 10.26 3.46 -6.63
CA THR A 168 11.66 3.05 -6.64
C THR A 168 11.85 1.79 -7.48
N PHE A 169 11.00 0.78 -7.28
CA PHE A 169 11.02 -0.45 -8.07
C PHE A 169 10.82 -0.16 -9.57
N VAL A 170 9.79 0.61 -9.95
CA VAL A 170 9.51 0.95 -11.36
C VAL A 170 10.69 1.71 -11.97
N SER A 171 11.20 2.71 -11.26
CA SER A 171 12.35 3.53 -11.69
C SER A 171 13.59 2.68 -11.93
N VAL A 172 13.98 1.85 -10.94
CA VAL A 172 15.13 0.94 -11.04
C VAL A 172 14.96 -0.01 -12.21
N PHE A 173 13.81 -0.65 -12.30
CA PHE A 173 13.52 -1.65 -13.31
C PHE A 173 13.62 -1.06 -14.73
N VAL A 174 12.94 0.06 -14.96
CA VAL A 174 12.84 0.63 -16.30
C VAL A 174 14.13 1.38 -16.68
N THR A 175 14.83 1.99 -15.73
CA THR A 175 16.19 2.51 -15.95
C THR A 175 17.12 1.37 -16.39
N ALA A 176 17.13 0.26 -15.64
CA ALA A 176 17.98 -0.88 -15.93
C ALA A 176 17.67 -1.49 -17.32
N SER A 177 16.39 -1.62 -17.68
CA SER A 177 16.00 -2.12 -19.01
C SER A 177 16.43 -1.16 -20.13
N THR A 178 16.32 0.15 -19.91
CA THR A 178 16.69 1.17 -20.88
C THR A 178 18.20 1.17 -21.11
N PHE A 179 19.04 1.23 -20.07
CA PHE A 179 20.50 1.18 -20.21
C PHE A 179 20.97 -0.12 -20.85
N ALA A 180 20.39 -1.26 -20.46
CA ALA A 180 20.71 -2.55 -21.06
C ALA A 180 20.42 -2.56 -22.58
N PHE A 181 19.33 -1.91 -23.01
CA PHE A 181 18.97 -1.81 -24.42
C PHE A 181 19.85 -0.82 -25.20
N VAL A 182 20.11 0.38 -24.66
CA VAL A 182 20.98 1.39 -25.29
C VAL A 182 22.39 0.83 -25.55
N VAL A 183 22.93 0.05 -24.63
CA VAL A 183 24.25 -0.58 -24.83
C VAL A 183 24.18 -1.73 -25.82
N ALA A 184 23.06 -2.49 -25.87
CA ALA A 184 22.89 -3.56 -26.85
C ALA A 184 22.90 -3.04 -28.30
N LEU A 185 22.40 -1.84 -28.55
CA LEU A 185 22.46 -1.20 -29.88
C LEU A 185 23.87 -0.75 -30.28
N ARG A 186 24.81 -0.63 -29.33
CA ARG A 186 26.18 -0.16 -29.57
C ARG A 186 27.20 -1.28 -29.84
N ARG A 187 26.74 -2.53 -29.99
CA ARG A 187 27.63 -3.69 -30.21
C ARG A 187 28.55 -3.55 -31.42
N ARG A 188 28.04 -3.02 -32.54
CA ARG A 188 28.84 -2.82 -33.77
C ARG A 188 29.99 -1.85 -33.53
N GLU A 189 29.75 -0.78 -32.76
CA GLU A 189 30.76 0.21 -32.43
C GLU A 189 31.85 -0.38 -31.53
N PHE A 190 31.48 -1.21 -30.56
CA PHE A 190 32.45 -1.91 -29.72
C PHE A 190 33.27 -2.92 -30.52
N GLY A 191 32.64 -3.61 -31.49
CA GLY A 191 33.34 -4.48 -32.43
C GLY A 191 34.39 -3.72 -33.26
N LEU A 192 34.02 -2.54 -33.78
CA LEU A 192 34.93 -1.68 -34.54
C LEU A 192 36.08 -1.13 -33.69
N LEU A 193 35.80 -0.65 -32.46
CA LEU A 193 36.84 -0.21 -31.53
C LEU A 193 37.80 -1.34 -31.19
N ARG A 194 37.30 -2.58 -31.03
CA ARG A 194 38.13 -3.76 -30.79
C ARG A 194 38.96 -4.16 -32.01
N MET A 195 38.43 -3.99 -33.23
CA MET A 195 39.20 -4.19 -34.47
C MET A 195 40.34 -3.17 -34.59
N ALA A 196 40.15 -1.95 -34.09
CA ALA A 196 41.18 -0.92 -34.00
C ALA A 196 42.17 -1.10 -32.82
N GLY A 197 42.09 -2.22 -32.08
CA GLY A 197 43.02 -2.55 -30.99
C GLY A 197 42.58 -2.17 -29.58
N ALA A 198 41.35 -1.65 -29.38
CA ALA A 198 40.86 -1.33 -28.04
C ALA A 198 40.68 -2.59 -27.17
N THR A 199 41.21 -2.54 -25.94
CA THR A 199 41.06 -3.63 -24.97
C THR A 199 39.65 -3.66 -24.35
N PRO A 200 39.15 -4.83 -23.89
CA PRO A 200 37.85 -4.93 -23.20
C PRO A 200 37.77 -4.05 -21.95
N GLY A 201 38.90 -3.83 -21.27
CA GLY A 201 39.01 -2.94 -20.12
C GLY A 201 38.79 -1.47 -20.49
N GLN A 202 39.35 -1.01 -21.60
CA GLN A 202 39.16 0.35 -22.12
C GLN A 202 37.71 0.60 -22.53
N VAL A 203 37.08 -0.35 -23.23
CA VAL A 203 35.65 -0.25 -23.60
C VAL A 203 34.76 -0.21 -22.37
N ARG A 204 35.02 -1.05 -21.36
CA ARG A 204 34.26 -1.05 -20.11
C ARG A 204 34.42 0.27 -19.36
N ARG A 205 35.64 0.81 -19.26
CA ARG A 205 35.91 2.07 -18.57
C ARG A 205 35.27 3.26 -19.27
N LEU A 206 35.25 3.26 -20.61
CA LEU A 206 34.56 4.27 -21.41
C LEU A 206 33.05 4.27 -21.10
N LEU A 207 32.41 3.10 -21.15
CA LEU A 207 30.97 2.97 -20.91
C LEU A 207 30.56 3.31 -19.48
N LEU A 208 31.33 2.85 -18.49
CA LEU A 208 31.09 3.20 -17.10
C LEU A 208 31.32 4.69 -16.86
N GLY A 209 32.29 5.31 -17.54
CA GLY A 209 32.52 6.76 -17.48
C GLY A 209 31.35 7.57 -18.05
N GLU A 210 30.79 7.16 -19.19
CA GLU A 210 29.59 7.78 -19.76
C GLU A 210 28.38 7.62 -18.83
N ALA A 211 28.15 6.40 -18.34
CA ALA A 211 27.03 6.11 -17.44
C ALA A 211 27.16 6.84 -16.11
N LEU A 212 28.38 6.98 -15.57
CA LEU A 212 28.66 7.77 -14.38
C LEU A 212 28.35 9.24 -14.62
N ALA A 213 28.83 9.82 -15.73
CA ALA A 213 28.59 11.22 -16.05
C ALA A 213 27.09 11.51 -16.22
N VAL A 214 26.38 10.70 -17.02
CA VAL A 214 24.93 10.84 -17.19
C VAL A 214 24.19 10.58 -15.89
N GLY A 215 24.57 9.55 -15.14
CA GLY A 215 23.94 9.17 -13.87
C GLY A 215 24.08 10.24 -12.81
N VAL A 216 25.25 10.86 -12.67
CA VAL A 216 25.50 11.95 -11.71
C VAL A 216 24.68 13.19 -12.06
N VAL A 217 24.73 13.64 -13.32
CA VAL A 217 23.98 14.84 -13.74
C VAL A 217 22.48 14.59 -13.67
N ALA A 218 22.00 13.42 -14.10
CA ALA A 218 20.59 13.05 -14.01
C ALA A 218 20.13 12.94 -12.56
N SER A 219 20.93 12.36 -11.67
CA SER A 219 20.59 12.25 -10.26
C SER A 219 20.56 13.61 -9.57
N GLY A 220 21.49 14.52 -9.90
CA GLY A 220 21.45 15.90 -9.41
C GLY A 220 20.20 16.65 -9.89
N ALA A 221 19.88 16.56 -11.19
CA ALA A 221 18.64 17.12 -11.74
C ALA A 221 17.40 16.50 -11.09
N GLY A 222 17.41 15.20 -10.85
CA GLY A 222 16.36 14.50 -10.13
C GLY A 222 16.19 15.02 -8.72
N CYS A 223 17.25 15.17 -7.94
CA CYS A 223 17.18 15.76 -6.61
C CYS A 223 16.54 17.15 -6.62
N ALA A 224 16.87 18.00 -7.60
CA ALA A 224 16.25 19.31 -7.78
C ALA A 224 14.75 19.21 -8.13
N LEU A 225 14.38 18.31 -9.05
CA LEU A 225 12.98 18.04 -9.38
C LEU A 225 12.19 17.51 -8.18
N GLY A 226 12.81 16.68 -7.35
CA GLY A 226 12.21 16.15 -6.14
C GLY A 226 12.02 17.20 -5.06
N ALA A 227 13.00 18.10 -4.88
CA ALA A 227 12.88 19.25 -3.98
C ALA A 227 11.72 20.16 -4.40
N TRP A 228 11.54 20.38 -5.72
CA TRP A 228 10.43 21.16 -6.26
C TRP A 228 9.08 20.45 -6.15
N GLY A 229 9.05 19.12 -6.36
CA GLY A 229 7.83 18.32 -6.33
C GLY A 229 7.34 17.96 -4.91
N ALA A 230 8.22 17.91 -3.91
CA ALA A 230 7.85 17.52 -2.55
C ALA A 230 6.80 18.45 -1.89
N PRO A 231 6.91 19.79 -1.98
CA PRO A 231 5.90 20.69 -1.44
C PRO A 231 4.54 20.52 -2.12
N VAL A 232 4.51 20.26 -3.44
CA VAL A 232 3.27 20.01 -4.18
C VAL A 232 2.62 18.72 -3.69
N LEU A 233 3.40 17.65 -3.57
CA LEU A 233 2.91 16.38 -3.02
C LEU A 233 2.35 16.55 -1.61
N VAL A 234 3.07 17.25 -0.73
CA VAL A 234 2.64 17.49 0.65
C VAL A 234 1.34 18.29 0.71
N ARG A 235 1.20 19.33 -0.12
CA ARG A 235 -0.06 20.10 -0.22
C ARG A 235 -1.23 19.22 -0.62
N GLU A 236 -1.08 18.39 -1.64
CA GLU A 236 -2.14 17.44 -2.04
C GLU A 236 -2.49 16.43 -0.93
N LEU A 237 -1.50 16.01 -0.13
CA LEU A 237 -1.75 15.16 1.04
C LEU A 237 -2.54 15.89 2.13
N VAL A 238 -2.24 17.17 2.36
CA VAL A 238 -2.95 18.01 3.34
C VAL A 238 -4.36 18.36 2.86
N ASP A 239 -4.50 18.84 1.63
CA ASP A 239 -5.77 19.22 1.00
C ASP A 239 -6.70 18.02 0.84
N GLY A 240 -6.14 16.83 0.57
CA GLY A 240 -6.85 15.56 0.54
C GLY A 240 -7.18 14.98 1.92
N GLY A 241 -6.85 15.69 3.02
CA GLY A 241 -7.08 15.28 4.41
C GLY A 241 -6.28 14.05 4.86
N VAL A 242 -5.26 13.64 4.08
CA VAL A 242 -4.41 12.48 4.39
C VAL A 242 -3.40 12.84 5.47
N ALA A 243 -2.85 14.05 5.40
CA ALA A 243 -1.88 14.58 6.35
C ALA A 243 -2.49 15.71 7.19
N PRO A 244 -2.01 15.91 8.44
CA PRO A 244 -2.42 17.05 9.25
C PRO A 244 -2.14 18.39 8.58
N THR A 245 -2.89 19.44 8.92
CA THR A 245 -2.77 20.78 8.28
C THR A 245 -1.40 21.43 8.44
N TRP A 246 -0.67 21.07 9.49
CA TRP A 246 0.68 21.56 9.77
C TRP A 246 1.78 20.72 9.09
N PHE A 247 1.44 19.63 8.41
CA PHE A 247 2.39 18.75 7.78
C PHE A 247 3.12 19.46 6.62
N ALA A 248 4.43 19.59 6.75
CA ALA A 248 5.29 20.32 5.83
C ALA A 248 6.59 19.56 5.56
N VAL A 249 7.23 19.86 4.43
CA VAL A 249 8.56 19.31 4.11
C VAL A 249 9.59 19.89 5.09
N PRO A 250 10.44 19.08 5.74
CA PRO A 250 11.47 19.57 6.64
C PRO A 250 12.56 20.36 5.90
N ASP A 251 12.96 21.50 6.44
CA ASP A 251 14.02 22.34 5.86
C ASP A 251 15.43 21.74 6.03
N ALA A 252 15.65 20.90 7.05
CA ALA A 252 16.98 20.44 7.48
C ALA A 252 17.30 18.96 7.20
N VAL A 253 16.50 18.26 6.37
CA VAL A 253 16.67 16.81 6.18
C VAL A 253 17.34 16.47 4.85
N VAL A 254 18.58 15.95 4.93
CA VAL A 254 19.44 15.70 3.75
C VAL A 254 19.45 14.22 3.31
N TRP A 255 19.14 13.27 4.20
CA TRP A 255 19.25 11.83 3.91
C TRP A 255 18.44 11.37 2.67
N PRO A 256 17.23 11.87 2.36
CA PRO A 256 16.47 11.45 1.19
C PRO A 256 17.20 11.77 -0.11
N TYR A 257 17.85 12.93 -0.17
CA TYR A 257 18.66 13.33 -1.32
C TYR A 257 19.82 12.38 -1.55
N HIS A 258 20.53 11.97 -0.49
CA HIS A 258 21.65 11.03 -0.61
C HIS A 258 21.18 9.64 -1.05
N VAL A 259 20.11 9.12 -0.44
CA VAL A 259 19.56 7.81 -0.80
C VAL A 259 19.11 7.81 -2.27
N ALA A 260 18.35 8.82 -2.69
CA ALA A 260 17.87 8.92 -4.07
C ALA A 260 19.02 9.11 -5.06
N PHE A 261 19.97 10.01 -4.78
CA PHE A 261 21.12 10.29 -5.65
C PHE A 261 21.98 9.05 -5.87
N TRP A 262 22.39 8.38 -4.78
CA TRP A 262 23.23 7.19 -4.88
C TRP A 262 22.50 6.01 -5.48
N THR A 263 21.19 5.89 -5.27
CA THR A 263 20.37 4.89 -5.96
C THR A 263 20.37 5.14 -7.47
N GLY A 264 20.11 6.37 -7.92
CA GLY A 264 20.13 6.72 -9.35
C GLY A 264 21.47 6.42 -10.03
N VAL A 265 22.58 6.85 -9.41
CA VAL A 265 23.94 6.56 -9.88
C VAL A 265 24.21 5.05 -9.91
N SER A 266 23.86 4.33 -8.84
CA SER A 266 24.08 2.88 -8.75
C SER A 266 23.31 2.11 -9.81
N VAL A 267 22.06 2.49 -10.09
CA VAL A 267 21.23 1.86 -11.12
C VAL A 267 21.80 2.11 -12.51
N ALA A 268 22.21 3.36 -12.81
CA ALA A 268 22.85 3.69 -14.08
C ALA A 268 24.15 2.88 -14.29
N LEU A 269 25.00 2.79 -13.26
CA LEU A 269 26.23 2.02 -13.28
C LEU A 269 25.97 0.51 -13.39
N ALA A 270 25.01 -0.04 -12.66
CA ALA A 270 24.64 -1.45 -12.74
C ALA A 270 24.11 -1.83 -14.12
N GLY A 271 23.24 -0.99 -14.70
CA GLY A 271 22.75 -1.13 -16.07
C GLY A 271 23.88 -1.11 -17.09
N ALA A 272 24.78 -0.13 -16.99
CA ALA A 272 25.94 -0.03 -17.87
C ALA A 272 26.94 -1.18 -17.68
N TRP A 273 27.18 -1.63 -16.46
CA TRP A 273 28.12 -2.69 -16.11
C TRP A 273 27.68 -4.06 -16.60
N THR A 274 26.40 -4.42 -16.38
CA THR A 274 25.84 -5.68 -16.88
C THR A 274 25.95 -5.76 -18.40
N ALA A 275 25.74 -4.65 -19.09
CA ALA A 275 25.87 -4.58 -20.53
C ALA A 275 27.33 -4.54 -21.02
N ALA A 276 28.21 -3.77 -20.36
CA ALA A 276 29.62 -3.65 -20.70
C ALA A 276 30.39 -4.97 -20.51
N ARG A 277 30.08 -5.74 -19.46
CA ARG A 277 30.61 -7.09 -19.26
C ARG A 277 30.31 -8.03 -20.42
N ARG A 278 29.11 -7.92 -21.00
CA ARG A 278 28.69 -8.74 -22.13
C ARG A 278 29.37 -8.27 -23.42
N ALA A 279 29.46 -6.96 -23.65
CA ALA A 279 30.15 -6.39 -24.80
C ALA A 279 31.65 -6.76 -24.85
N GLY A 280 32.33 -6.81 -23.71
CA GLY A 280 33.75 -7.20 -23.63
C GLY A 280 34.06 -8.65 -23.99
N ARG A 281 33.05 -9.53 -24.05
CA ARG A 281 33.22 -10.96 -24.37
C ARG A 281 32.96 -11.30 -25.85
N ILE A 282 32.39 -10.40 -26.64
CA ILE A 282 32.06 -10.64 -28.05
C ILE A 282 33.33 -10.53 -28.90
N GLY A 283 33.64 -11.57 -29.69
CA GLY A 283 34.82 -11.58 -30.54
C GLY A 283 34.71 -10.59 -31.73
N PRO A 284 35.82 -9.98 -32.20
CA PRO A 284 35.80 -9.06 -33.33
C PRO A 284 35.26 -9.69 -34.62
N ALA A 285 35.45 -11.00 -34.81
CA ALA A 285 34.92 -11.75 -35.95
C ALA A 285 33.42 -12.11 -35.84
N GLU A 286 32.87 -12.22 -34.63
CA GLU A 286 31.44 -12.43 -34.38
C GLU A 286 30.64 -11.14 -34.63
N ALA A 287 31.21 -9.98 -34.27
CA ALA A 287 30.58 -8.68 -34.48
C ALA A 287 30.30 -8.34 -35.96
N LEU A 288 31.02 -8.97 -36.89
CA LEU A 288 30.81 -8.85 -38.35
C LEU A 288 29.90 -9.95 -38.91
N ARG A 289 29.93 -11.17 -38.37
CA ARG A 289 29.15 -12.34 -38.86
C ARG A 289 27.73 -12.43 -38.29
N GLU A 290 27.49 -11.95 -37.07
CA GLU A 290 26.21 -12.10 -36.35
C GLU A 290 25.21 -10.97 -36.66
N ALA A 291 25.57 -10.03 -37.56
CA ALA A 291 24.75 -8.88 -37.93
C ALA A 291 23.44 -9.24 -38.66
N SER A 292 23.23 -10.50 -39.07
CA SER A 292 22.04 -10.94 -39.81
C SER A 292 21.09 -11.87 -39.05
N VAL A 293 21.48 -12.49 -37.92
CA VAL A 293 20.58 -13.40 -37.17
C VAL A 293 20.89 -13.40 -35.65
N ASP A 294 20.02 -12.82 -34.81
CA ASP A 294 20.07 -12.92 -33.32
C ASP A 294 19.67 -14.36 -32.92
N THR A 295 20.59 -15.32 -33.10
CA THR A 295 20.35 -16.76 -32.86
C THR A 295 20.45 -17.16 -31.38
N GLY A 296 21.09 -16.33 -30.55
CA GLY A 296 21.35 -16.61 -29.15
C GLY A 296 20.11 -16.57 -28.25
N VAL A 297 19.51 -17.74 -28.01
CA VAL A 297 18.58 -17.99 -26.91
C VAL A 297 19.21 -17.54 -25.58
N LEU A 298 18.41 -16.94 -24.68
CA LEU A 298 18.83 -16.32 -23.42
C LEU A 298 20.03 -16.99 -22.71
N PRO A 299 21.00 -16.21 -22.17
CA PRO A 299 22.11 -16.79 -21.42
C PRO A 299 21.58 -17.61 -20.24
N LEU A 300 22.18 -18.78 -20.00
CA LEU A 300 21.74 -19.72 -18.97
C LEU A 300 21.59 -19.04 -17.60
N SER A 301 22.49 -18.12 -17.25
CA SER A 301 22.41 -17.35 -16.01
C SER A 301 21.12 -16.54 -15.86
N ARG A 302 20.62 -15.91 -16.95
CA ARG A 302 19.35 -15.17 -16.91
C ARG A 302 18.14 -16.11 -16.88
N ARG A 303 18.24 -17.29 -17.51
CA ARG A 303 17.19 -18.32 -17.45
C ARG A 303 17.07 -18.89 -16.05
N VAL A 304 18.18 -19.30 -15.45
CA VAL A 304 18.24 -19.83 -14.09
C VAL A 304 17.78 -18.77 -13.09
N LEU A 305 18.26 -17.53 -13.20
CA LEU A 305 17.82 -16.44 -12.32
C LEU A 305 16.32 -16.14 -12.50
N GLY A 306 15.83 -16.06 -13.73
CA GLY A 306 14.41 -15.82 -14.00
C GLY A 306 13.51 -16.95 -13.49
N ALA A 307 13.94 -18.21 -13.68
CA ALA A 307 13.23 -19.38 -13.18
C ALA A 307 13.28 -19.46 -11.64
N ALA A 308 14.41 -19.14 -11.02
CA ALA A 308 14.56 -19.08 -9.57
C ALA A 308 13.70 -17.98 -8.95
N LEU A 309 13.63 -16.79 -9.57
CA LEU A 309 12.74 -15.71 -9.13
C LEU A 309 11.25 -16.09 -9.30
N LEU A 310 10.89 -16.77 -10.39
CA LEU A 310 9.54 -17.25 -10.62
C LEU A 310 9.16 -18.33 -9.60
N ALA A 311 10.01 -19.33 -9.41
CA ALA A 311 9.82 -20.39 -8.43
C ALA A 311 9.79 -19.85 -7.00
N GLY A 312 10.65 -18.88 -6.67
CA GLY A 312 10.63 -18.19 -5.38
C GLY A 312 9.35 -17.37 -5.17
N GLY A 313 8.88 -16.65 -6.20
CA GLY A 313 7.64 -15.89 -6.13
C GLY A 313 6.41 -16.78 -5.96
N LEU A 314 6.28 -17.82 -6.79
CA LEU A 314 5.19 -18.80 -6.69
C LEU A 314 5.28 -19.62 -5.40
N GLY A 315 6.49 -20.00 -4.99
CA GLY A 315 6.75 -20.74 -3.77
C GLY A 315 6.40 -19.94 -2.52
N LEU A 316 6.80 -18.66 -2.44
CA LEU A 316 6.40 -17.75 -1.35
C LEU A 316 4.88 -17.54 -1.32
N LEU A 317 4.23 -17.46 -2.49
CA LEU A 317 2.78 -17.35 -2.58
C LEU A 317 2.09 -18.59 -2.01
N ALA A 318 2.48 -19.78 -2.49
CA ALA A 318 1.93 -21.06 -2.04
C ALA A 318 2.23 -21.33 -0.55
N TRP A 319 3.45 -21.02 -0.11
CA TRP A 319 3.85 -21.12 1.29
C TRP A 319 2.96 -20.26 2.18
N LYS A 320 2.76 -18.98 1.84
CA LYS A 320 1.89 -18.10 2.62
C LYS A 320 0.44 -18.56 2.62
N VAL A 321 -0.11 -19.02 1.49
CA VAL A 321 -1.46 -19.60 1.48
C VAL A 321 -1.59 -20.78 2.46
N GLY A 322 -0.55 -21.60 2.60
CA GLY A 322 -0.54 -22.76 3.50
C GLY A 322 -0.27 -22.44 4.97
N THR A 323 0.58 -21.45 5.29
CA THR A 323 1.00 -21.16 6.67
C THR A 323 0.29 -19.96 7.29
N ASP A 324 0.21 -18.85 6.56
CA ASP A 324 -0.37 -17.58 7.04
C ASP A 324 -1.04 -16.83 5.87
N PRO A 325 -2.28 -17.24 5.51
CA PRO A 325 -3.00 -16.62 4.41
C PRO A 325 -3.38 -15.16 4.70
N ALA A 326 -3.58 -14.78 5.97
CA ALA A 326 -3.90 -13.41 6.37
C ALA A 326 -2.79 -12.43 5.97
N ASP A 327 -1.54 -12.90 5.99
CA ASP A 327 -0.38 -12.14 5.57
C ASP A 327 -0.42 -11.70 4.09
N LEU A 328 -1.12 -12.44 3.22
CA LEU A 328 -1.30 -12.08 1.80
C LEU A 328 -2.31 -10.94 1.60
N LEU A 329 -3.23 -10.73 2.56
CA LEU A 329 -4.20 -9.63 2.54
C LEU A 329 -3.58 -8.32 3.04
N LYS A 330 -2.42 -8.37 3.72
CA LYS A 330 -1.72 -7.19 4.24
C LYS A 330 -1.10 -6.37 3.10
N ARG A 331 -1.21 -5.03 3.21
CA ARG A 331 -0.68 -4.05 2.24
C ARG A 331 0.76 -4.28 1.85
N LYS A 332 1.60 -4.64 2.83
CA LYS A 332 3.02 -4.94 2.60
C LYS A 332 3.19 -6.08 1.59
N THR A 333 2.47 -7.19 1.77
CA THR A 333 2.67 -8.40 0.98
C THR A 333 2.06 -8.29 -0.41
N TYR A 334 0.80 -7.86 -0.55
CA TYR A 334 0.18 -7.74 -1.88
C TYR A 334 0.83 -6.65 -2.75
N THR A 335 1.64 -5.76 -2.17
CA THR A 335 2.44 -4.78 -2.93
C THR A 335 3.79 -5.35 -3.40
N THR A 336 4.52 -6.07 -2.53
CA THR A 336 5.87 -6.57 -2.88
C THR A 336 5.82 -7.83 -3.75
N GLN A 337 4.82 -8.68 -3.55
CA GLN A 337 4.64 -9.93 -4.29
C GLN A 337 4.59 -9.74 -5.83
N PRO A 338 3.78 -8.82 -6.40
CA PRO A 338 3.77 -8.62 -7.84
C PRO A 338 5.10 -8.07 -8.38
N MET A 339 5.90 -7.33 -7.61
CA MET A 339 7.20 -6.84 -8.06
C MET A 339 8.20 -7.97 -8.32
N LEU A 340 8.18 -9.00 -7.46
CA LEU A 340 8.99 -10.20 -7.65
C LEU A 340 8.56 -10.95 -8.92
N LEU A 341 7.24 -11.14 -9.11
CA LEU A 341 6.69 -11.79 -10.30
C LEU A 341 6.94 -10.99 -11.60
N VAL A 342 6.83 -9.66 -11.55
CA VAL A 342 7.19 -8.74 -12.65
C VAL A 342 8.66 -8.91 -13.02
N THR A 343 9.55 -8.96 -12.03
CA THR A 343 10.99 -9.15 -12.25
C THR A 343 11.28 -10.49 -12.91
N ALA A 344 10.63 -11.56 -12.45
CA ALA A 344 10.71 -12.89 -13.04
C ALA A 344 10.19 -12.92 -14.49
N ALA A 345 9.00 -12.36 -14.72
CA ALA A 345 8.38 -12.28 -16.05
C ALA A 345 9.24 -11.49 -17.03
N ALA A 346 9.83 -10.37 -16.61
CA ALA A 346 10.74 -9.57 -17.42
C ALA A 346 12.09 -10.27 -17.71
N ALA A 347 12.61 -11.01 -16.73
CA ALA A 347 13.81 -11.82 -16.92
C ALA A 347 13.58 -12.91 -17.98
N LEU A 348 12.40 -13.53 -17.96
CA LEU A 348 11.97 -14.59 -18.88
C LEU A 348 11.29 -14.09 -20.16
N ALA A 349 10.98 -12.79 -20.28
CA ALA A 349 10.25 -12.21 -21.40
C ALA A 349 10.79 -12.63 -22.78
N PRO A 350 12.12 -12.69 -23.05
CA PRO A 350 12.62 -13.15 -24.33
C PRO A 350 12.27 -14.62 -24.69
N LEU A 351 11.99 -15.51 -23.72
CA LEU A 351 11.44 -16.84 -24.03
C LEU A 351 9.97 -16.76 -24.45
N LEU A 352 9.24 -15.81 -23.86
CA LEU A 352 7.79 -15.69 -23.99
C LEU A 352 7.37 -14.84 -25.19
N VAL A 353 8.26 -14.00 -25.74
CA VAL A 353 7.96 -13.18 -26.93
C VAL A 353 7.50 -14.06 -28.09
N ARG A 354 8.25 -15.12 -28.45
CA ARG A 354 7.89 -15.96 -29.62
C ARG A 354 6.52 -16.64 -29.51
N PRO A 355 6.17 -17.36 -28.42
CA PRO A 355 4.85 -17.96 -28.30
C PRO A 355 3.74 -16.91 -28.29
N VAL A 356 3.94 -15.78 -27.59
CA VAL A 356 2.93 -14.71 -27.53
C VAL A 356 2.76 -14.04 -28.90
N VAL A 357 3.84 -13.76 -29.63
CA VAL A 357 3.79 -13.19 -30.99
C VAL A 357 3.15 -14.17 -31.98
N ARG A 358 3.36 -15.49 -31.85
CA ARG A 358 2.68 -16.49 -32.68
C ARG A 358 1.17 -16.51 -32.42
N LEU A 359 0.76 -16.44 -31.16
CA LEU A 359 -0.64 -16.41 -30.76
C LEU A 359 -1.34 -15.14 -31.28
N LEU A 360 -0.73 -13.97 -31.04
CA LEU A 360 -1.27 -12.67 -31.46
C LEU A 360 -1.21 -12.47 -32.98
N GLY A 361 -0.11 -12.89 -33.60
CA GLY A 361 0.16 -12.71 -35.02
C GLY A 361 -0.64 -13.65 -35.94
N ALA A 362 -1.33 -14.65 -35.38
CA ALA A 362 -2.29 -15.46 -36.14
C ALA A 362 -3.49 -14.63 -36.62
N ALA A 363 -3.83 -13.54 -35.93
CA ALA A 363 -4.93 -12.65 -36.26
C ALA A 363 -4.55 -11.52 -37.24
N LEU A 364 -3.30 -11.45 -37.71
CA LEU A 364 -2.82 -10.42 -38.63
C LEU A 364 -2.76 -10.96 -40.07
N PRO A 365 -3.81 -10.74 -40.91
CA PRO A 365 -3.82 -11.22 -42.28
C PRO A 365 -2.88 -10.43 -43.21
N GLY A 366 -2.51 -11.05 -44.33
CA GLY A 366 -1.80 -10.42 -45.44
C GLY A 366 -0.28 -10.27 -45.26
N ALA A 367 0.38 -9.77 -46.30
CA ALA A 367 1.85 -9.65 -46.37
C ALA A 367 2.42 -8.71 -45.30
N THR A 368 1.72 -7.62 -44.97
CA THR A 368 2.12 -6.69 -43.90
C THR A 368 2.05 -7.34 -42.53
N GLY A 369 1.03 -8.17 -42.27
CA GLY A 369 0.88 -8.93 -41.03
C GLY A 369 2.00 -9.97 -40.86
N LEU A 370 2.36 -10.66 -41.95
CA LEU A 370 3.50 -11.58 -41.98
C LEU A 370 4.80 -10.87 -41.61
N LEU A 371 5.07 -9.71 -42.21
CA LEU A 371 6.28 -8.91 -41.92
C LEU A 371 6.33 -8.47 -40.45
N ILE A 372 5.22 -7.97 -39.90
CA ILE A 372 5.14 -7.56 -38.49
C ILE A 372 5.44 -8.75 -37.56
N ARG A 373 4.81 -9.89 -37.82
CA ARG A 373 4.94 -11.10 -37.00
C ARG A 373 6.37 -11.66 -37.05
N GLU A 374 6.93 -11.84 -38.24
CA GLU A 374 8.27 -12.41 -38.40
C GLU A 374 9.35 -11.45 -37.87
N ASN A 375 9.21 -10.14 -38.06
CA ASN A 375 10.13 -9.16 -37.46
C ASN A 375 10.06 -9.18 -35.92
N ALA A 376 8.85 -9.24 -35.35
CA ALA A 376 8.69 -9.30 -33.89
C ALA A 376 9.23 -10.60 -33.29
N ALA A 377 9.09 -11.73 -33.98
CA ALA A 377 9.54 -13.05 -33.55
C ALA A 377 11.06 -13.28 -33.70
N THR A 378 11.69 -12.62 -34.67
CA THR A 378 13.14 -12.64 -34.88
C THR A 378 13.87 -11.66 -33.96
N SER A 379 13.29 -10.47 -33.73
CA SER A 379 13.89 -9.40 -32.92
C SER A 379 13.56 -9.49 -31.43
N VAL A 380 13.65 -10.69 -30.86
CA VAL A 380 13.17 -11.04 -29.51
C VAL A 380 13.64 -10.08 -28.41
N ARG A 381 14.93 -9.73 -28.38
CA ARG A 381 15.49 -8.85 -27.34
C ARG A 381 14.93 -7.43 -27.41
N ARG A 382 14.68 -6.94 -28.62
CA ARG A 382 14.10 -5.63 -28.88
C ARG A 382 12.64 -5.61 -28.45
N THR A 383 11.85 -6.60 -28.89
CA THR A 383 10.45 -6.76 -28.50
C THR A 383 10.31 -6.85 -26.98
N ALA A 384 11.17 -7.62 -26.30
CA ALA A 384 11.18 -7.71 -24.84
C ALA A 384 11.54 -6.38 -24.14
N ALA A 385 12.46 -5.60 -24.69
CA ALA A 385 12.83 -4.29 -24.13
C ALA A 385 11.69 -3.27 -24.24
N VAL A 386 10.96 -3.28 -25.37
CA VAL A 386 9.77 -2.44 -25.60
C VAL A 386 8.58 -2.90 -24.73
N ALA A 387 8.44 -4.21 -24.54
CA ALA A 387 7.37 -4.79 -23.71
C ALA A 387 7.57 -4.56 -22.20
N ALA A 388 8.81 -4.43 -21.73
CA ALA A 388 9.12 -4.43 -20.29
C ALA A 388 8.47 -3.28 -19.49
N PRO A 389 8.48 -2.01 -19.94
CA PRO A 389 7.79 -0.93 -19.22
C PRO A 389 6.26 -1.13 -19.20
N VAL A 390 5.68 -1.60 -20.31
CA VAL A 390 4.25 -1.91 -20.41
C VAL A 390 3.86 -3.03 -19.45
N LEU A 391 4.67 -4.10 -19.40
CA LEU A 391 4.51 -5.22 -18.48
C LEU A 391 4.44 -4.73 -17.03
N VAL A 392 5.37 -3.87 -16.61
CA VAL A 392 5.41 -3.33 -15.24
C VAL A 392 4.14 -2.53 -14.95
N THR A 393 3.78 -1.60 -15.84
CA THR A 393 2.60 -0.74 -15.63
C THR A 393 1.32 -1.54 -15.56
N VAL A 394 1.09 -2.45 -16.51
CA VAL A 394 -0.11 -3.30 -16.53
C VAL A 394 -0.15 -4.24 -15.32
N ALA A 395 0.98 -4.86 -14.96
CA ALA A 395 1.05 -5.75 -13.81
C ALA A 395 0.78 -5.01 -12.49
N LEU A 396 1.38 -3.84 -12.28
CA LEU A 396 1.17 -3.05 -11.07
C LEU A 396 -0.25 -2.47 -11.01
N ALA A 397 -0.76 -1.94 -12.13
CA ALA A 397 -2.13 -1.46 -12.22
C ALA A 397 -3.14 -2.57 -11.89
N GLY A 398 -2.99 -3.74 -12.51
CA GLY A 398 -3.86 -4.88 -12.29
C GLY A 398 -3.72 -5.46 -10.89
N SER A 399 -2.49 -5.66 -10.41
CA SER A 399 -2.21 -6.36 -9.16
C SER A 399 -2.48 -5.50 -7.92
N LEU A 400 -2.01 -4.25 -7.86
CA LEU A 400 -2.15 -3.44 -6.65
C LEU A 400 -3.61 -3.02 -6.44
N LEU A 401 -4.25 -2.48 -7.48
CA LEU A 401 -5.65 -2.08 -7.41
C LEU A 401 -6.57 -3.29 -7.34
N GLY A 402 -6.26 -4.35 -8.09
CA GLY A 402 -7.06 -5.57 -8.06
C GLY A 402 -7.00 -6.25 -6.70
N ALA A 403 -5.82 -6.36 -6.07
CA ALA A 403 -5.69 -6.97 -4.76
C ALA A 403 -6.40 -6.13 -3.69
N ALA A 404 -6.14 -4.83 -3.65
CA ALA A 404 -6.80 -3.94 -2.69
C ALA A 404 -8.32 -3.89 -2.89
N GLY A 405 -8.80 -3.85 -4.14
CA GLY A 405 -10.22 -3.87 -4.46
C GLY A 405 -10.89 -5.21 -4.15
N THR A 406 -10.17 -6.32 -4.31
CA THR A 406 -10.62 -7.66 -3.95
C THR A 406 -10.73 -7.80 -2.43
N VAL A 407 -9.72 -7.36 -1.67
CA VAL A 407 -9.76 -7.35 -0.20
C VAL A 407 -10.86 -6.42 0.32
N ALA A 408 -11.00 -5.22 -0.24
CA ALA A 408 -12.07 -4.28 0.11
C ALA A 408 -13.47 -4.86 -0.16
N ARG A 409 -13.65 -5.53 -1.31
CA ARG A 409 -14.91 -6.22 -1.64
C ARG A 409 -15.19 -7.37 -0.69
N ALA A 410 -14.19 -8.19 -0.37
CA ALA A 410 -14.32 -9.28 0.57
C ALA A 410 -14.73 -8.77 1.95
N LYS A 411 -14.05 -7.74 2.47
CA LYS A 411 -14.41 -7.07 3.73
C LYS A 411 -15.83 -6.52 3.73
N GLY A 412 -16.24 -5.86 2.64
CA GLY A 412 -17.60 -5.34 2.50
C GLY A 412 -18.66 -6.43 2.47
N ALA A 413 -18.42 -7.51 1.71
CA ALA A 413 -19.33 -8.66 1.64
C ALA A 413 -19.40 -9.41 2.99
N GLU A 414 -18.28 -9.48 3.72
CA GLU A 414 -18.24 -10.08 5.04
C GLU A 414 -19.03 -9.24 6.06
N ALA A 415 -18.86 -7.91 6.06
CA ALA A 415 -19.62 -7.01 6.91
C ALA A 415 -21.14 -7.08 6.64
N GLU A 416 -21.53 -7.18 5.36
CA GLU A 416 -22.92 -7.37 4.94
C GLU A 416 -23.49 -8.73 5.39
N ALA A 417 -22.72 -9.81 5.24
CA ALA A 417 -23.14 -11.14 5.70
C ALA A 417 -23.28 -11.25 7.24
N ARG A 418 -22.58 -10.39 7.99
CA ARG A 418 -22.56 -10.39 9.46
C ARG A 418 -23.72 -9.66 10.11
N THR A 419 -24.44 -8.80 9.41
CA THR A 419 -25.57 -8.06 9.97
C THR A 419 -26.90 -8.51 9.36
N ARG A 420 -27.93 -8.64 10.21
CA ARG A 420 -29.34 -8.81 9.82
C ARG A 420 -30.15 -7.55 10.14
N ALA A 421 -29.49 -6.47 10.57
CA ALA A 421 -30.15 -5.24 10.91
C ALA A 421 -30.72 -4.58 9.66
N ASP A 422 -31.89 -3.97 9.81
CA ASP A 422 -32.50 -3.10 8.80
C ASP A 422 -32.02 -1.65 8.95
N PHE A 423 -31.77 -1.23 10.20
CA PHE A 423 -31.28 0.08 10.55
C PHE A 423 -30.12 -0.02 11.54
N VAL A 424 -29.18 0.92 11.42
CA VAL A 424 -28.06 1.08 12.35
C VAL A 424 -28.12 2.50 12.90
N VAL A 425 -28.11 2.60 14.23
CA VAL A 425 -28.04 3.87 14.94
C VAL A 425 -26.62 4.03 15.49
N THR A 426 -25.97 5.14 15.15
CA THR A 426 -24.60 5.44 15.61
C THR A 426 -24.50 6.82 16.25
N GLY A 427 -23.68 6.97 17.30
CA GLY A 427 -23.42 8.28 17.90
C GLY A 427 -22.80 8.18 19.30
N ALA A 428 -22.17 9.26 19.75
CA ALA A 428 -21.51 9.32 21.07
C ALA A 428 -22.48 9.21 22.26
N ARG A 429 -23.78 9.31 22.01
CA ARG A 429 -24.87 9.08 22.97
C ARG A 429 -25.94 8.13 22.40
N ALA A 430 -25.54 7.11 21.64
CA ALA A 430 -26.51 6.13 21.15
C ALA A 430 -27.24 5.40 22.31
N ASP A 431 -26.64 5.36 23.50
CA ASP A 431 -27.25 4.92 24.76
C ASP A 431 -28.51 5.74 25.15
N ASP A 432 -28.55 7.05 24.84
CA ASP A 432 -29.71 7.90 25.08
C ASP A 432 -30.87 7.57 24.11
N VAL A 433 -30.59 6.90 22.99
CA VAL A 433 -31.62 6.50 22.02
C VAL A 433 -32.08 5.07 22.29
N VAL A 434 -31.14 4.21 22.66
CA VAL A 434 -31.35 2.79 22.95
C VAL A 434 -30.52 2.41 24.17
N THR A 435 -31.16 2.35 25.31
CA THR A 435 -30.59 1.79 26.54
C THR A 435 -30.53 0.26 26.47
N GLY A 436 -29.60 -0.35 27.20
CA GLY A 436 -29.48 -1.81 27.31
C GLY A 436 -30.82 -2.51 27.58
N GLY A 437 -31.12 -3.55 26.78
CA GLY A 437 -32.40 -4.29 26.84
C GLY A 437 -33.48 -3.85 25.83
N GLY A 438 -33.11 -3.05 24.81
CA GLY A 438 -33.99 -2.68 23.70
C GLY A 438 -35.04 -1.61 24.06
N ARG A 439 -34.74 -0.77 25.05
CA ARG A 439 -35.64 0.31 25.54
C ARG A 439 -35.11 1.66 25.07
N THR A 440 -35.99 2.54 24.59
CA THR A 440 -35.65 3.93 24.29
C THR A 440 -35.42 4.74 25.58
N ALA A 441 -34.84 5.95 25.51
CA ALA A 441 -34.69 6.83 26.69
C ALA A 441 -36.00 7.09 27.44
N GLY A 442 -37.16 6.96 26.79
CA GLY A 442 -38.48 7.04 27.43
C GLY A 442 -38.91 5.76 28.16
N GLY A 443 -38.02 4.76 28.26
CA GLY A 443 -38.29 3.47 28.90
C GLY A 443 -39.17 2.52 28.07
N GLY A 444 -39.64 2.90 26.87
CA GLY A 444 -40.47 2.06 26.02
C GLY A 444 -39.65 1.20 25.05
N ARG A 445 -40.07 -0.03 24.76
CA ARG A 445 -39.51 -0.79 23.62
C ARG A 445 -39.92 -0.12 22.31
N VAL A 446 -39.06 -0.14 21.30
CA VAL A 446 -39.46 0.26 19.94
C VAL A 446 -40.46 -0.79 19.45
N PRO A 447 -41.74 -0.44 19.22
CA PRO A 447 -42.75 -1.42 18.84
C PRO A 447 -42.41 -2.05 17.48
N GLY A 448 -42.47 -3.39 17.40
CA GLY A 448 -42.24 -4.12 16.15
C GLY A 448 -40.78 -4.16 15.69
N ALA A 449 -39.82 -3.94 16.58
CA ALA A 449 -38.40 -4.09 16.25
C ALA A 449 -37.60 -4.78 17.37
N THR A 450 -36.69 -5.66 16.96
CA THR A 450 -35.63 -6.20 17.82
C THR A 450 -34.43 -5.25 17.78
N VAL A 451 -33.92 -4.83 18.94
CA VAL A 451 -32.80 -3.88 19.04
C VAL A 451 -31.68 -4.47 19.90
N ALA A 452 -30.45 -4.44 19.39
CA ALA A 452 -29.26 -4.82 20.15
C ALA A 452 -28.26 -3.65 20.22
N GLY A 453 -27.94 -3.23 21.43
CA GLY A 453 -26.90 -2.25 21.69
C GLY A 453 -25.53 -2.89 21.80
N SER A 454 -24.52 -2.21 21.28
CA SER A 454 -23.12 -2.58 21.43
C SER A 454 -22.25 -1.35 21.69
N ALA A 455 -21.24 -1.51 22.52
CA ALA A 455 -20.20 -0.51 22.76
C ALA A 455 -18.87 -1.01 22.19
N SER A 456 -18.16 -0.18 21.43
CA SER A 456 -16.77 -0.48 21.07
C SER A 456 -15.92 -0.58 22.33
N THR A 457 -15.03 -1.56 22.43
CA THR A 457 -14.07 -1.67 23.53
C THR A 457 -12.84 -2.45 23.05
N ALA A 458 -11.93 -2.80 23.94
CA ALA A 458 -10.82 -3.68 23.60
C ALA A 458 -10.53 -4.64 24.74
N VAL A 459 -9.96 -5.80 24.38
CA VAL A 459 -9.37 -6.73 25.33
C VAL A 459 -7.89 -6.87 25.02
N TYR A 460 -7.08 -6.95 26.05
CA TYR A 460 -5.65 -7.17 25.94
C TYR A 460 -5.34 -8.59 26.39
N VAL A 461 -4.52 -9.28 25.61
CA VAL A 461 -4.08 -10.65 25.91
C VAL A 461 -2.57 -10.73 25.74
N VAL A 462 -1.92 -11.54 26.58
CA VAL A 462 -0.51 -11.85 26.41
C VAL A 462 -0.42 -13.15 25.62
N GLU A 463 0.06 -13.07 24.39
CA GLU A 463 0.28 -14.21 23.51
C GLU A 463 1.72 -14.72 23.65
N GLU A 464 1.85 -16.06 23.66
CA GLU A 464 3.13 -16.78 23.76
C GLU A 464 4.02 -16.32 24.92
N GLY A 465 3.40 -15.76 25.97
CA GLY A 465 4.09 -15.18 27.13
C GLY A 465 4.98 -13.98 26.83
N SER A 466 5.01 -13.46 25.59
CA SER A 466 6.02 -12.49 25.13
C SER A 466 5.45 -11.23 24.48
N ALA A 467 4.21 -11.27 23.98
CA ALA A 467 3.58 -10.16 23.27
C ALA A 467 2.25 -9.76 23.92
N LEU A 468 2.15 -8.50 24.38
CA LEU A 468 0.88 -7.92 24.79
C LEU A 468 0.13 -7.42 23.54
N VAL A 469 -0.91 -8.14 23.15
CA VAL A 469 -1.74 -7.88 21.97
C VAL A 469 -3.02 -7.20 22.39
N ARG A 470 -3.38 -6.10 21.71
CA ARG A 470 -4.69 -5.47 21.82
C ARG A 470 -5.58 -6.08 20.75
N SER A 471 -6.69 -6.69 21.15
CA SER A 471 -7.76 -7.13 20.28
C SER A 471 -8.93 -6.17 20.41
N GLU A 472 -9.40 -5.61 19.29
CA GLU A 472 -10.64 -4.83 19.30
C GLU A 472 -11.81 -5.74 19.71
N ALA A 473 -12.70 -5.21 20.54
CA ALA A 473 -13.82 -5.96 21.06
C ALA A 473 -15.11 -5.14 21.00
N ARG A 474 -16.26 -5.80 21.03
CA ARG A 474 -17.53 -5.12 21.32
C ARG A 474 -18.18 -5.70 22.56
N ALA A 475 -18.65 -4.80 23.43
CA ALA A 475 -19.46 -5.14 24.58
C ALA A 475 -20.94 -5.11 24.19
N VAL A 476 -21.61 -6.25 24.31
CA VAL A 476 -23.01 -6.45 23.92
C VAL A 476 -23.92 -6.25 25.13
N THR A 477 -24.99 -5.47 24.98
CA THR A 477 -25.93 -5.19 26.08
C THR A 477 -27.00 -6.27 26.25
N ASP A 478 -27.51 -6.83 25.16
CA ASP A 478 -28.53 -7.88 25.14
C ASP A 478 -28.08 -8.98 24.16
N VAL A 479 -27.61 -10.10 24.71
CA VAL A 479 -27.02 -11.21 23.94
C VAL A 479 -28.07 -11.91 23.06
N PRO A 480 -29.26 -12.28 23.55
CA PRO A 480 -30.33 -12.80 22.69
C PRO A 480 -30.73 -11.86 21.56
N ALA A 481 -30.91 -10.57 21.82
CA ALA A 481 -31.25 -9.60 20.78
C ALA A 481 -30.11 -9.46 19.76
N PHE A 482 -28.85 -9.43 20.23
CA PHE A 482 -27.67 -9.38 19.38
C PHE A 482 -27.56 -10.60 18.46
N ALA A 483 -27.78 -11.81 18.98
CA ALA A 483 -27.83 -13.03 18.19
C ALA A 483 -28.98 -13.05 17.16
N ALA A 484 -30.03 -12.25 17.35
CA ALA A 484 -31.13 -12.11 16.41
C ALA A 484 -30.84 -11.08 15.30
N VAL A 485 -30.15 -9.98 15.62
CA VAL A 485 -29.84 -8.90 14.66
C VAL A 485 -28.47 -9.06 13.97
N SER A 486 -27.58 -9.91 14.49
CA SER A 486 -26.28 -10.19 13.89
C SER A 486 -26.15 -11.67 13.52
N ARG A 487 -25.36 -11.96 12.48
CA ARG A 487 -25.03 -13.32 12.00
C ARG A 487 -23.52 -13.50 12.01
N LEU A 488 -22.96 -13.75 13.19
CA LEU A 488 -21.52 -13.98 13.31
C LEU A 488 -21.12 -15.34 12.69
N PRO A 489 -19.93 -15.45 12.06
CA PRO A 489 -19.44 -16.68 11.45
C PRO A 489 -18.88 -17.62 12.54
N VAL A 490 -19.76 -18.23 13.32
CA VAL A 490 -19.39 -19.16 14.41
C VAL A 490 -18.90 -20.49 13.83
N VAL A 491 -17.71 -20.92 14.23
CA VAL A 491 -17.10 -22.22 13.89
C VAL A 491 -17.41 -23.25 14.97
N ASP A 492 -17.36 -22.84 16.24
CA ASP A 492 -17.60 -23.70 17.40
C ASP A 492 -18.34 -22.93 18.52
N GLY A 493 -19.24 -23.59 19.24
CA GLY A 493 -20.08 -23.02 20.30
C GLY A 493 -21.32 -22.25 19.82
N ASP A 494 -21.97 -21.49 20.73
CA ASP A 494 -23.08 -20.57 20.42
C ASP A 494 -22.82 -19.19 21.06
N VAL A 495 -23.05 -18.12 20.29
CA VAL A 495 -22.94 -16.74 20.78
C VAL A 495 -23.99 -16.45 21.87
N ARG A 496 -25.11 -17.21 21.89
CA ARG A 496 -26.13 -17.11 22.94
C ARG A 496 -25.64 -17.54 24.32
N ASP A 497 -24.55 -18.31 24.38
CA ASP A 497 -23.93 -18.74 25.64
C ASP A 497 -22.98 -17.67 26.22
N LEU A 498 -22.92 -16.48 25.60
CA LEU A 498 -22.16 -15.34 26.10
C LEU A 498 -22.84 -14.77 27.37
N ASP A 499 -22.13 -14.92 28.47
CA ASP A 499 -22.42 -14.42 29.81
C ASP A 499 -21.28 -13.51 30.35
N ASP A 500 -21.48 -12.90 31.52
CA ASP A 500 -20.51 -12.00 32.17
C ASP A 500 -19.16 -12.62 32.55
N ARG A 501 -19.06 -13.95 32.49
CA ARG A 501 -17.84 -14.72 32.77
C ARG A 501 -17.27 -15.37 31.51
N SER A 502 -17.70 -14.92 30.34
CA SER A 502 -17.31 -15.51 29.07
C SER A 502 -16.96 -14.48 28.00
N ILE A 503 -16.36 -14.97 26.91
CA ILE A 503 -15.86 -14.19 25.79
C ILE A 503 -16.07 -14.98 24.49
N VAL A 504 -16.42 -14.29 23.42
CA VAL A 504 -16.35 -14.82 22.06
C VAL A 504 -15.04 -14.37 21.46
N VAL A 505 -14.26 -15.31 20.92
CA VAL A 505 -12.95 -15.05 20.30
C VAL A 505 -12.95 -15.55 18.86
N ASN A 506 -11.90 -15.26 18.10
CA ASN A 506 -11.71 -15.84 16.77
C ASN A 506 -10.63 -16.95 16.81
N GLU A 507 -10.49 -17.73 15.74
CA GLU A 507 -9.48 -18.80 15.62
C GLU A 507 -8.02 -18.30 15.62
N GLU A 508 -7.76 -16.98 15.54
CA GLU A 508 -6.38 -16.44 15.62
C GLU A 508 -5.83 -16.45 17.04
N TRP A 509 -6.69 -16.57 18.06
CA TRP A 509 -6.27 -16.61 19.46
C TRP A 509 -5.49 -17.90 19.77
N GLU A 510 -4.42 -17.77 20.57
CA GLU A 510 -3.61 -18.91 21.03
C GLU A 510 -4.48 -20.02 21.65
N ARG A 511 -5.48 -19.61 22.44
CA ARG A 511 -6.54 -20.50 22.95
C ARG A 511 -7.86 -20.15 22.28
N HIS A 512 -8.41 -21.11 21.54
CA HIS A 512 -9.61 -20.93 20.73
C HIS A 512 -10.54 -22.16 20.82
N ARG A 513 -10.55 -22.91 21.92
CA ARG A 513 -11.54 -23.99 22.13
C ARG A 513 -12.65 -23.53 23.06
N VAL A 514 -13.89 -23.89 22.73
CA VAL A 514 -15.03 -23.59 23.60
C VAL A 514 -14.84 -24.26 24.96
N GLY A 515 -15.12 -23.51 26.03
CA GLY A 515 -14.93 -23.95 27.41
C GLY A 515 -13.56 -23.61 28.02
N ASP A 516 -12.53 -23.35 27.21
CA ASP A 516 -11.23 -22.92 27.72
C ASP A 516 -11.34 -21.57 28.44
N ARG A 517 -10.47 -21.35 29.45
CA ARG A 517 -10.37 -20.07 30.14
C ARG A 517 -9.15 -19.29 29.68
N VAL A 518 -9.36 -18.04 29.31
CA VAL A 518 -8.33 -17.07 28.93
C VAL A 518 -8.25 -15.96 29.95
N ARG A 519 -7.03 -15.53 30.27
CA ARG A 519 -6.79 -14.33 31.07
C ARG A 519 -6.64 -13.16 30.13
N VAL A 520 -7.53 -12.19 30.27
CA VAL A 520 -7.53 -10.95 29.49
C VAL A 520 -7.53 -9.76 30.43
N TRP A 521 -7.03 -8.63 29.96
CA TRP A 521 -7.26 -7.34 30.60
C TRP A 521 -8.34 -6.61 29.80
N LEU A 522 -9.35 -6.08 30.48
CA LEU A 522 -10.45 -5.36 29.84
C LEU A 522 -9.97 -3.99 29.31
N GLY A 523 -10.89 -3.25 28.66
CA GLY A 523 -10.60 -1.94 28.07
C GLY A 523 -10.06 -0.91 29.06
N ASP A 524 -10.38 -1.09 30.35
CA ASP A 524 -9.95 -0.30 31.51
C ASP A 524 -8.70 -0.87 32.22
N GLY A 525 -8.13 -1.97 31.72
CA GLY A 525 -6.94 -2.61 32.28
C GLY A 525 -7.22 -3.56 33.45
N ARG A 526 -8.47 -3.79 33.86
CA ARG A 526 -8.78 -4.78 34.90
C ARG A 526 -8.52 -6.21 34.38
N PRO A 527 -7.74 -7.03 35.10
CA PRO A 527 -7.51 -8.41 34.71
C PRO A 527 -8.73 -9.28 35.06
N VAL A 528 -9.24 -10.03 34.08
CA VAL A 528 -10.36 -10.96 34.23
C VAL A 528 -10.03 -12.30 33.59
N ARG A 529 -10.60 -13.39 34.11
CA ARG A 529 -10.54 -14.70 33.47
C ARG A 529 -11.91 -15.04 32.89
N LEU A 530 -11.98 -15.15 31.57
CA LEU A 530 -13.22 -15.41 30.84
C LEU A 530 -13.17 -16.79 30.19
N ARG A 531 -14.30 -17.49 30.19
CA ARG A 531 -14.53 -18.75 29.47
C ARG A 531 -14.83 -18.46 28.00
N ILE A 532 -14.26 -19.20 27.06
CA ILE A 532 -14.63 -19.07 25.65
C ILE A 532 -16.02 -19.66 25.44
N ALA A 533 -16.99 -18.83 25.03
CA ALA A 533 -18.37 -19.25 24.76
C ALA A 533 -18.56 -19.71 23.31
N ALA A 534 -17.96 -18.99 22.36
CA ALA A 534 -17.98 -19.32 20.95
C ALA A 534 -16.68 -18.87 20.27
N VAL A 535 -16.38 -19.51 19.15
CA VAL A 535 -15.19 -19.28 18.34
C VAL A 535 -15.63 -18.86 16.94
N LEU A 536 -15.16 -17.71 16.49
CA LEU A 536 -15.45 -17.15 15.18
C LEU A 536 -14.39 -17.53 14.16
N ALA A 537 -14.79 -17.70 12.91
CA ALA A 537 -13.87 -17.87 11.80
C ALA A 537 -12.91 -16.68 11.71
N ARG A 538 -11.67 -16.91 11.26
CA ARG A 538 -10.67 -15.83 11.06
C ARG A 538 -11.18 -14.72 10.14
N GLY A 539 -11.80 -15.09 9.02
CA GLY A 539 -12.32 -14.13 8.04
C GLY A 539 -11.23 -13.22 7.48
N THR A 540 -11.56 -11.95 7.22
CA THR A 540 -10.61 -10.93 6.71
C THR A 540 -9.81 -10.18 7.79
N GLY A 541 -9.82 -10.67 9.04
CA GLY A 541 -9.13 -10.05 10.18
C GLY A 541 -9.91 -8.90 10.84
N ASP A 542 -11.23 -8.85 10.63
CA ASP A 542 -12.14 -7.86 11.24
C ASP A 542 -13.13 -8.51 12.22
N ASN A 543 -12.84 -9.74 12.64
CA ASN A 543 -13.58 -10.48 13.66
C ASN A 543 -12.91 -10.25 15.00
N GLY A 544 -13.26 -9.15 15.66
CA GLY A 544 -12.82 -8.85 17.03
C GLY A 544 -13.45 -9.78 18.07
N ALA A 545 -13.12 -9.56 19.33
CA ALA A 545 -13.74 -10.30 20.44
C ALA A 545 -15.11 -9.73 20.82
N TYR A 546 -15.98 -10.53 21.43
CA TYR A 546 -17.23 -10.04 22.02
C TYR A 546 -17.32 -10.40 23.49
N VAL A 547 -17.72 -9.42 24.30
CA VAL A 547 -17.95 -9.55 25.74
C VAL A 547 -19.32 -8.97 26.08
N THR A 548 -19.83 -9.18 27.29
CA THR A 548 -21.03 -8.50 27.77
C THR A 548 -20.72 -7.07 28.24
N SER A 549 -21.76 -6.25 28.41
CA SER A 549 -21.66 -4.90 28.96
C SER A 549 -21.01 -4.85 30.35
N ALA A 550 -21.11 -5.91 31.17
CA ALA A 550 -20.42 -6.00 32.45
C ALA A 550 -18.88 -5.92 32.33
N ASN A 551 -18.35 -6.35 31.18
CA ASN A 551 -16.93 -6.36 30.87
C ASN A 551 -16.53 -5.22 29.92
N ALA A 552 -17.41 -4.23 29.69
CA ALA A 552 -17.18 -3.12 28.77
C ALA A 552 -16.05 -2.17 29.18
N GLY A 553 -15.71 -2.15 30.47
CA GLY A 553 -14.69 -1.24 31.03
C GLY A 553 -15.12 0.22 31.05
N GLY A 554 -16.42 0.49 31.24
CA GLY A 554 -16.99 1.85 31.23
C GLY A 554 -17.39 2.36 29.84
N ALA A 555 -17.29 1.53 28.80
CA ALA A 555 -17.77 1.88 27.46
C ALA A 555 -19.28 2.11 27.44
N LEU A 556 -19.70 3.25 26.88
CA LEU A 556 -21.10 3.53 26.58
C LEU A 556 -21.49 2.98 25.22
N VAL A 557 -22.77 2.67 25.03
CA VAL A 557 -23.31 2.18 23.75
C VAL A 557 -23.06 3.24 22.67
N ASP A 558 -22.27 2.87 21.65
CA ASP A 558 -21.92 3.74 20.52
C ASP A 558 -22.64 3.32 19.22
N ARG A 559 -23.21 2.10 19.21
CA ARG A 559 -23.91 1.52 18.07
C ARG A 559 -25.07 0.64 18.51
N ALA A 560 -26.26 0.89 17.96
CA ALA A 560 -27.40 -0.01 18.08
C ALA A 560 -27.81 -0.56 16.71
N GLU A 561 -27.93 -1.89 16.61
CA GLU A 561 -28.43 -2.61 15.44
C GLU A 561 -29.92 -2.91 15.64
N VAL A 562 -30.75 -2.55 14.67
CA VAL A 562 -32.21 -2.69 14.73
C VAL A 562 -32.70 -3.55 13.59
N ARG A 563 -33.45 -4.62 13.90
CA ARG A 563 -34.13 -5.49 12.94
C ARG A 563 -35.63 -5.32 13.11
N VAL A 564 -36.34 -5.06 12.01
CA VAL A 564 -37.80 -4.95 12.00
C VAL A 564 -38.39 -6.36 12.14
N ASP A 565 -39.37 -6.51 13.03
CA ASP A 565 -40.04 -7.79 13.23
C ASP A 565 -41.01 -8.09 12.07
N GLY A 566 -41.27 -9.37 11.82
CA GLY A 566 -42.14 -9.79 10.71
C GLY A 566 -43.54 -9.20 10.84
N GLY A 567 -43.96 -8.40 9.85
CA GLY A 567 -45.27 -7.76 9.80
C GLY A 567 -45.34 -6.33 10.38
N ALA A 568 -44.23 -5.79 10.91
CA ALA A 568 -44.16 -4.40 11.34
C ALA A 568 -43.86 -3.44 10.17
N ASP A 569 -44.36 -2.20 10.26
CA ASP A 569 -44.11 -1.16 9.25
C ASP A 569 -42.68 -0.61 9.38
N ARG A 570 -41.84 -0.90 8.38
CA ARG A 570 -40.45 -0.43 8.29
C ARG A 570 -40.36 1.11 8.32
N ALA A 571 -41.30 1.82 7.69
CA ALA A 571 -41.30 3.28 7.65
C ALA A 571 -41.67 3.86 9.03
N GLY A 572 -42.68 3.28 9.69
CA GLY A 572 -43.04 3.60 11.07
C GLY A 572 -41.89 3.40 12.07
N VAL A 573 -41.14 2.29 11.94
CA VAL A 573 -39.95 2.03 12.78
C VAL A 573 -38.85 3.06 12.51
N ALA A 574 -38.56 3.39 11.24
CA ALA A 574 -37.59 4.42 10.89
C ALA A 574 -37.94 5.78 11.52
N ALA A 575 -39.20 6.23 11.35
CA ALA A 575 -39.68 7.49 11.91
C ALA A 575 -39.68 7.49 13.46
N ALA A 576 -39.87 6.34 14.11
CA ALA A 576 -39.75 6.21 15.55
C ALA A 576 -38.28 6.35 16.01
N LEU A 577 -37.35 5.72 15.30
CA LEU A 577 -35.91 5.83 15.58
C LEU A 577 -35.39 7.25 15.35
N GLU A 578 -35.80 7.89 14.27
CA GLU A 578 -35.41 9.29 13.97
C GLU A 578 -35.93 10.26 15.03
N ARG A 579 -37.18 10.10 15.49
CA ARG A 579 -37.72 10.89 16.60
C ARG A 579 -36.98 10.65 17.90
N ALA A 580 -36.59 9.40 18.19
CA ALA A 580 -35.80 9.08 19.38
C ALA A 580 -34.36 9.61 19.28
N ALA A 581 -33.80 9.67 18.08
CA ALA A 581 -32.46 10.22 17.83
C ALA A 581 -32.44 11.76 17.82
N ALA A 582 -33.57 12.42 17.56
CA ALA A 582 -33.67 13.87 17.55
C ALA A 582 -33.20 14.49 18.88
N GLY A 583 -32.23 15.41 18.81
CA GLY A 583 -31.67 16.10 19.98
C GLY A 583 -30.58 15.34 20.75
N THR A 584 -30.33 14.06 20.45
CA THR A 584 -29.26 13.25 21.10
C THR A 584 -27.91 13.32 20.37
N GLY A 585 -27.94 13.73 19.09
CA GLY A 585 -26.77 13.71 18.20
C GLY A 585 -26.47 12.32 17.61
N ALA A 586 -27.34 11.33 17.82
CA ALA A 586 -27.27 10.05 17.13
C ALA A 586 -27.78 10.17 15.68
N THR A 587 -27.19 9.38 14.78
CA THR A 587 -27.61 9.27 13.38
C THR A 587 -28.22 7.90 13.13
N VAL A 588 -29.39 7.89 12.53
CA VAL A 588 -30.10 6.68 12.09
C VAL A 588 -29.85 6.53 10.60
N ARG A 589 -29.38 5.35 10.18
CA ARG A 589 -29.18 5.02 8.76
C ARG A 589 -29.74 3.63 8.45
N PRO A 590 -30.30 3.41 7.25
CA PRO A 590 -30.48 2.06 6.74
C PRO A 590 -29.17 1.29 6.79
N ALA A 591 -29.22 0.00 7.13
CA ALA A 591 -28.01 -0.82 7.27
C ALA A 591 -27.18 -0.86 5.97
N GLU A 592 -27.83 -0.88 4.81
CA GLU A 592 -27.16 -0.84 3.50
C GLU A 592 -26.37 0.46 3.27
N GLU A 593 -26.92 1.60 3.67
CA GLU A 593 -26.29 2.90 3.53
C GLU A 593 -25.14 3.05 4.53
N TRP A 594 -25.35 2.59 5.76
CA TRP A 594 -24.29 2.53 6.77
C TRP A 594 -23.13 1.64 6.31
N LEU A 595 -23.42 0.43 5.82
CA LEU A 595 -22.40 -0.47 5.26
C LEU A 595 -21.68 0.18 4.07
N ALA A 596 -22.40 0.84 3.16
CA ALA A 596 -21.79 1.53 2.03
C ALA A 596 -20.87 2.68 2.44
N ALA A 597 -21.25 3.46 3.45
CA ALA A 597 -20.45 4.56 3.99
C ALA A 597 -19.21 4.07 4.77
N ASN A 598 -19.31 2.92 5.44
CA ASN A 598 -18.27 2.34 6.29
C ASN A 598 -17.41 1.26 5.60
N ARG A 599 -17.55 1.04 4.28
CA ARG A 599 -16.75 0.05 3.54
C ARG A 599 -15.24 0.37 3.60
N PRO A 600 -14.38 -0.60 4.00
CA PRO A 600 -12.93 -0.41 3.98
C PRO A 600 -12.42 -0.24 2.53
N GLY A 601 -11.71 0.86 2.24
CA GLY A 601 -11.02 1.07 0.96
C GLY A 601 -11.64 2.06 -0.02
N THR A 602 -12.81 2.65 0.28
CA THR A 602 -13.42 3.74 -0.51
C THR A 602 -12.90 5.13 -0.16
N GLY A 603 -12.10 5.27 0.90
CA GLY A 603 -11.59 6.55 1.38
C GLY A 603 -10.68 7.27 0.36
N ALA A 604 -10.74 8.61 0.38
CA ALA A 604 -9.93 9.48 -0.48
C ALA A 604 -8.43 9.13 -0.43
N HIS A 605 -7.92 8.76 0.74
CA HIS A 605 -6.50 8.41 0.94
C HIS A 605 -6.05 7.19 0.11
N THR A 606 -6.88 6.17 -0.01
CA THR A 606 -6.53 4.97 -0.80
C THR A 606 -6.52 5.30 -2.30
N ARG A 607 -7.44 6.15 -2.75
CA ARG A 607 -7.53 6.62 -4.14
C ARG A 607 -6.33 7.51 -4.51
N LEU A 608 -5.98 8.47 -3.66
CA LEU A 608 -4.84 9.37 -3.86
C LEU A 608 -3.52 8.58 -3.90
N GLY A 609 -3.32 7.64 -2.98
CA GLY A 609 -2.15 6.75 -2.99
C GLY A 609 -2.01 5.95 -4.29
N PHE A 610 -3.11 5.39 -4.81
CA PHE A 610 -3.08 4.69 -6.08
C PHE A 610 -2.84 5.59 -7.29
N LEU A 611 -3.42 6.79 -7.30
CA LEU A 611 -3.22 7.78 -8.36
C LEU A 611 -1.74 8.17 -8.44
N VAL A 612 -1.10 8.46 -7.29
CA VAL A 612 0.32 8.80 -7.22
C VAL A 612 1.17 7.64 -7.77
N VAL A 613 0.99 6.43 -7.25
CA VAL A 613 1.78 5.25 -7.67
C VAL A 613 1.60 4.95 -9.16
N LEU A 614 0.37 4.91 -9.63
CA LEU A 614 0.07 4.49 -10.99
C LEU A 614 0.39 5.58 -12.00
N GLY A 615 0.07 6.84 -11.69
CA GLY A 615 0.39 7.97 -12.55
C GLY A 615 1.87 8.02 -12.85
N ILE A 616 2.70 7.86 -11.82
CA ILE A 616 4.16 7.82 -11.98
C ILE A 616 4.59 6.59 -12.79
N ALA A 617 4.06 5.39 -12.49
CA ALA A 617 4.39 4.19 -13.25
C ALA A 617 4.02 4.31 -14.74
N LEU A 618 2.90 4.95 -15.06
CA LEU A 618 2.44 5.18 -16.42
C LEU A 618 3.31 6.21 -17.15
N VAL A 619 3.62 7.35 -16.52
CA VAL A 619 4.53 8.36 -17.07
C VAL A 619 5.90 7.74 -17.37
N TYR A 620 6.41 6.93 -16.44
CA TYR A 620 7.70 6.28 -16.60
C TYR A 620 7.69 5.28 -17.76
N ALA A 621 6.64 4.48 -17.86
CA ALA A 621 6.49 3.56 -18.97
C ALA A 621 6.35 4.28 -20.30
N ALA A 622 5.61 5.39 -20.37
CA ALA A 622 5.48 6.20 -21.57
C ALA A 622 6.84 6.72 -22.05
N ILE A 623 7.64 7.30 -21.15
CA ILE A 623 8.95 7.87 -21.48
C ILE A 623 9.92 6.79 -21.94
N SER A 624 10.02 5.69 -21.21
CA SER A 624 10.92 4.59 -21.58
C SER A 624 10.50 3.91 -22.88
N LEU A 625 9.19 3.69 -23.07
CA LEU A 625 8.63 3.14 -24.29
C LEU A 625 8.94 4.04 -25.50
N ALA A 626 8.65 5.34 -25.38
CA ALA A 626 8.94 6.31 -26.44
C ALA A 626 10.43 6.37 -26.77
N GLY A 627 11.30 6.47 -25.77
CA GLY A 627 12.75 6.51 -25.95
C GLY A 627 13.28 5.23 -26.61
N THR A 628 12.80 4.07 -26.17
CA THR A 628 13.16 2.76 -26.73
C THR A 628 12.72 2.64 -28.19
N LEU A 629 11.49 3.05 -28.53
CA LEU A 629 10.94 2.98 -29.89
C LEU A 629 11.63 3.94 -30.85
N VAL A 630 11.87 5.19 -30.44
CA VAL A 630 12.60 6.17 -31.25
C VAL A 630 14.00 5.66 -31.57
N MET A 631 14.71 5.16 -30.56
CA MET A 631 16.07 4.64 -30.73
C MET A 631 16.08 3.38 -31.61
N ALA A 632 15.19 2.43 -31.34
CA ALA A 632 15.04 1.19 -32.12
C ALA A 632 14.77 1.47 -33.60
N THR A 633 13.92 2.44 -33.91
CA THR A 633 13.57 2.81 -35.28
C THR A 633 14.73 3.51 -35.99
N SER A 634 15.44 4.42 -35.30
CA SER A 634 16.61 5.10 -35.89
C SER A 634 17.74 4.14 -36.28
N ALA A 635 17.94 3.06 -35.53
CA ALA A 635 18.97 2.06 -35.82
C ALA A 635 18.67 1.24 -37.08
N ARG A 636 17.42 1.19 -37.55
CA ARG A 636 16.97 0.39 -38.71
C ARG A 636 16.87 1.19 -40.01
N GLY A 637 17.42 2.40 -40.07
CA GLY A 637 17.30 3.27 -41.25
C GLY A 637 17.81 2.62 -42.56
N ALA A 638 18.79 1.72 -42.52
CA ALA A 638 19.24 0.99 -43.70
C ALA A 638 18.23 -0.05 -44.19
N GLU A 639 17.62 -0.81 -43.28
CA GLU A 639 16.59 -1.82 -43.58
C GLU A 639 15.28 -1.17 -44.07
N LEU A 640 14.86 -0.07 -43.44
CA LEU A 640 13.68 0.67 -43.89
C LEU A 640 13.90 1.30 -45.27
N ARG A 641 15.14 1.67 -45.62
CA ARG A 641 15.51 2.13 -46.96
C ARG A 641 15.50 0.99 -47.98
N SER A 642 15.98 -0.21 -47.64
CA SER A 642 15.93 -1.35 -48.57
C SER A 642 14.50 -1.77 -48.88
N LEU A 643 13.59 -1.77 -47.88
CA LEU A 643 12.16 -2.00 -48.11
C LEU A 643 11.55 -0.98 -49.09
N ARG A 644 11.98 0.29 -49.00
CA ARG A 644 11.54 1.34 -49.94
C ARG A 644 12.12 1.17 -51.33
N LEU A 645 13.38 0.76 -51.45
CA LEU A 645 14.00 0.44 -52.74
C LEU A 645 13.33 -0.78 -53.40
N ALA A 646 12.80 -1.71 -52.61
CA ALA A 646 11.99 -2.84 -53.07
C ALA A 646 10.53 -2.46 -53.43
N GLY A 647 10.15 -1.19 -53.34
CA GLY A 647 8.83 -0.69 -53.76
C GLY A 647 7.84 -0.39 -52.63
N ALA A 648 8.21 -0.56 -51.35
CA ALA A 648 7.31 -0.24 -50.24
C ALA A 648 7.02 1.27 -50.14
N THR A 649 5.75 1.63 -50.05
CA THR A 649 5.32 3.03 -49.84
C THR A 649 5.67 3.53 -48.43
N ARG A 650 5.77 4.85 -48.26
CA ARG A 650 5.98 5.47 -46.93
C ARG A 650 4.88 5.09 -45.93
N GLY A 651 3.64 4.94 -46.40
CA GLY A 651 2.50 4.50 -45.59
C GLY A 651 2.69 3.07 -45.10
N GLN A 652 3.05 2.14 -45.99
CA GLN A 652 3.31 0.74 -45.64
C GLN A 652 4.45 0.59 -44.63
N VAL A 653 5.55 1.32 -44.81
CA VAL A 653 6.68 1.33 -43.84
C VAL A 653 6.21 1.81 -42.46
N ARG A 654 5.40 2.88 -42.41
CA ARG A 654 4.84 3.38 -41.15
C ARG A 654 3.93 2.34 -40.48
N VAL A 655 3.05 1.68 -41.24
CA VAL A 655 2.16 0.62 -40.73
C VAL A 655 2.96 -0.56 -40.16
N VAL A 656 4.03 -0.99 -40.84
CA VAL A 656 4.89 -2.07 -40.34
C VAL A 656 5.55 -1.68 -39.02
N VAL A 657 6.17 -0.49 -38.95
CA VAL A 657 6.88 -0.03 -37.74
C VAL A 657 5.93 0.19 -36.56
N VAL A 658 4.75 0.78 -36.80
CA VAL A 658 3.71 0.94 -35.77
C VAL A 658 3.15 -0.43 -35.36
N GLY A 659 2.91 -1.34 -36.30
CA GLY A 659 2.44 -2.68 -36.02
C GLY A 659 3.41 -3.49 -35.16
N GLU A 660 4.71 -3.41 -35.45
CA GLU A 660 5.75 -4.02 -34.60
C GLU A 660 5.73 -3.45 -33.17
N ALA A 661 5.58 -2.12 -33.04
CA ALA A 661 5.50 -1.47 -31.73
C ALA A 661 4.24 -1.90 -30.96
N LEU A 662 3.09 -1.99 -31.63
CA LEU A 662 1.84 -2.44 -31.01
C LEU A 662 1.90 -3.92 -30.61
N VAL A 663 2.50 -4.79 -31.42
CA VAL A 663 2.73 -6.19 -31.03
C VAL A 663 3.63 -6.27 -29.80
N ALA A 664 4.66 -5.44 -29.70
CA ALA A 664 5.50 -5.39 -28.50
C ALA A 664 4.74 -4.88 -27.27
N VAL A 665 3.87 -3.88 -27.42
CA VAL A 665 2.96 -3.43 -26.35
C VAL A 665 2.06 -4.58 -25.93
N LEU A 666 1.40 -5.27 -26.86
CA LEU A 666 0.53 -6.42 -26.56
C LEU A 666 1.26 -7.55 -25.85
N VAL A 667 2.51 -7.84 -26.22
CA VAL A 667 3.35 -8.79 -25.47
C VAL A 667 3.53 -8.34 -24.02
N GLY A 668 3.80 -7.05 -23.79
CA GLY A 668 3.87 -6.47 -22.45
C GLY A 668 2.54 -6.59 -21.69
N VAL A 669 1.42 -6.32 -22.35
CA VAL A 669 0.07 -6.47 -21.78
C VAL A 669 -0.21 -7.90 -21.36
N VAL A 670 0.06 -8.88 -22.23
CA VAL A 670 -0.17 -10.30 -21.95
C VAL A 670 0.67 -10.77 -20.76
N LEU A 671 1.95 -10.39 -20.72
CA LEU A 671 2.83 -10.74 -19.61
C LEU A 671 2.41 -10.06 -18.30
N GLY A 672 2.00 -8.78 -18.35
CA GLY A 672 1.52 -8.05 -17.18
C GLY A 672 0.17 -8.59 -16.67
N ALA A 673 -0.72 -8.98 -17.57
CA ALA A 673 -1.97 -9.64 -17.25
C ALA A 673 -1.73 -11.01 -16.61
N ALA A 674 -0.78 -11.80 -17.12
CA ALA A 674 -0.41 -13.09 -16.52
C ALA A 674 0.09 -12.92 -15.08
N VAL A 675 0.96 -11.94 -14.81
CA VAL A 675 1.40 -11.61 -13.44
C VAL A 675 0.21 -11.20 -12.57
N THR A 676 -0.69 -10.38 -13.10
CA THR A 676 -1.91 -9.95 -12.38
C THR A 676 -2.80 -11.14 -12.02
N VAL A 677 -3.05 -12.04 -12.96
CA VAL A 677 -3.86 -13.26 -12.73
C VAL A 677 -3.24 -14.11 -11.64
N VAL A 678 -1.93 -14.38 -11.70
CA VAL A 678 -1.22 -15.16 -10.66
C VAL A 678 -1.36 -14.49 -9.29
N ASN A 679 -1.13 -13.18 -9.21
CA ASN A 679 -1.22 -12.44 -7.94
C ASN A 679 -2.65 -12.43 -7.36
N LEU A 680 -3.65 -12.12 -8.18
CA LEU A 680 -5.06 -12.10 -7.74
C LEU A 680 -5.58 -13.49 -7.40
N THR A 681 -5.11 -14.54 -8.07
CA THR A 681 -5.43 -15.93 -7.71
C THR A 681 -4.86 -16.27 -6.35
N GLY A 682 -3.65 -15.81 -6.01
CA GLY A 682 -3.09 -15.99 -4.66
C GLY A 682 -3.90 -15.28 -3.57
N VAL A 683 -4.36 -14.06 -3.83
CA VAL A 683 -5.24 -13.32 -2.90
C VAL A 683 -6.59 -14.02 -2.77
N ALA A 684 -7.18 -14.49 -3.88
CA ALA A 684 -8.44 -15.24 -3.88
C ALA A 684 -8.33 -16.58 -3.13
N ALA A 685 -7.23 -17.30 -3.33
CA ALA A 685 -6.93 -18.54 -2.61
C ALA A 685 -6.77 -18.28 -1.10
N ALA A 686 -6.05 -17.23 -0.71
CA ALA A 686 -5.92 -16.84 0.69
C ALA A 686 -7.27 -16.50 1.33
N LEU A 687 -8.13 -15.75 0.62
CA LEU A 687 -9.49 -15.47 1.06
C LEU A 687 -10.32 -16.76 1.23
N GLY A 688 -10.20 -17.70 0.29
CA GLY A 688 -10.88 -18.99 0.37
C GLY A 688 -10.44 -19.82 1.59
N VAL A 689 -9.13 -19.89 1.86
CA VAL A 689 -8.59 -20.59 3.06
C VAL A 689 -9.02 -19.91 4.36
N LEU A 690 -9.20 -18.58 4.35
CA LEU A 690 -9.72 -17.82 5.49
C LEU A 690 -11.24 -17.89 5.66
N SER A 691 -11.95 -18.67 4.82
CA SER A 691 -13.42 -18.73 4.77
C SER A 691 -14.08 -17.36 4.55
N ALA A 692 -13.36 -16.43 3.89
CA ALA A 692 -13.86 -15.11 3.54
C ALA A 692 -14.55 -15.12 2.17
N PRO A 693 -15.53 -14.23 1.91
CA PRO A 693 -16.17 -14.12 0.60
C PRO A 693 -15.16 -13.87 -0.53
N VAL A 694 -15.11 -14.78 -1.49
CA VAL A 694 -14.19 -14.67 -2.65
C VAL A 694 -14.87 -13.89 -3.77
N GLY A 695 -14.45 -12.64 -3.95
CA GLY A 695 -14.93 -11.77 -5.03
C GLY A 695 -13.78 -10.99 -5.67
N VAL A 696 -13.15 -11.57 -6.70
CA VAL A 696 -12.04 -10.92 -7.41
C VAL A 696 -12.54 -9.70 -8.16
N ARG A 697 -11.97 -8.53 -7.85
CA ARG A 697 -12.25 -7.28 -8.56
C ARG A 697 -11.06 -6.95 -9.47
N VAL A 698 -11.29 -6.99 -10.77
CA VAL A 698 -10.29 -6.58 -11.76
C VAL A 698 -10.52 -5.11 -12.14
N PRO A 699 -9.50 -4.24 -12.05
CA PRO A 699 -9.62 -2.81 -12.34
C PRO A 699 -9.55 -2.55 -13.86
N TRP A 700 -10.56 -3.02 -14.60
CA TRP A 700 -10.58 -2.98 -16.08
C TRP A 700 -10.42 -1.58 -16.65
N GLU A 701 -11.08 -0.58 -16.07
CA GLU A 701 -10.98 0.82 -16.51
C GLU A 701 -9.55 1.33 -16.47
N VAL A 702 -8.87 1.07 -15.36
CA VAL A 702 -7.51 1.57 -15.11
C VAL A 702 -6.49 0.81 -15.95
N VAL A 703 -6.61 -0.53 -16.03
CA VAL A 703 -5.77 -1.34 -16.91
C VAL A 703 -5.99 -0.94 -18.37
N GLY A 704 -7.23 -0.74 -18.79
CA GLY A 704 -7.60 -0.27 -20.13
C GLY A 704 -7.00 1.10 -20.44
N ALA A 705 -7.07 2.05 -19.50
CA ALA A 705 -6.46 3.37 -19.63
C ALA A 705 -4.93 3.28 -19.77
N CYS A 706 -4.25 2.44 -18.97
CA CYS A 706 -2.81 2.21 -19.09
C CYS A 706 -2.44 1.59 -20.45
N VAL A 707 -3.19 0.57 -20.89
CA VAL A 707 -2.97 -0.08 -22.19
C VAL A 707 -3.20 0.91 -23.33
N GLY A 708 -4.27 1.71 -23.28
CA GLY A 708 -4.58 2.74 -24.25
C GLY A 708 -3.49 3.82 -24.33
N ALA A 709 -3.03 4.32 -23.18
CA ALA A 709 -1.95 5.30 -23.10
C ALA A 709 -0.62 4.74 -23.64
N CYS A 710 -0.22 3.52 -23.26
CA CYS A 710 0.96 2.87 -23.82
C CYS A 710 0.84 2.64 -25.33
N GLY A 711 -0.33 2.23 -25.81
CA GLY A 711 -0.62 2.08 -27.23
C GLY A 711 -0.51 3.40 -27.99
N ALA A 712 -1.09 4.48 -27.47
CA ALA A 712 -1.02 5.81 -28.05
C ALA A 712 0.43 6.31 -28.13
N VAL A 713 1.20 6.16 -27.04
CA VAL A 713 2.63 6.49 -27.02
C VAL A 713 3.40 5.67 -28.05
N ALA A 714 3.10 4.37 -28.18
CA ALA A 714 3.75 3.52 -29.16
C ALA A 714 3.47 3.98 -30.61
N VAL A 715 2.22 4.29 -30.94
CA VAL A 715 1.82 4.79 -32.26
C VAL A 715 2.51 6.11 -32.58
N VAL A 716 2.48 7.08 -31.65
CA VAL A 716 3.09 8.40 -31.84
C VAL A 716 4.60 8.31 -31.99
N ALA A 717 5.28 7.59 -31.08
CA ALA A 717 6.73 7.47 -31.09
C ALA A 717 7.24 6.70 -32.32
N ALA A 718 6.64 5.54 -32.62
CA ALA A 718 7.02 4.70 -33.74
C ALA A 718 6.68 5.37 -35.08
N GLY A 719 5.48 5.94 -35.20
CA GLY A 719 5.03 6.64 -36.42
C GLY A 719 5.84 7.90 -36.73
N GLY A 720 6.17 8.68 -35.70
CA GLY A 720 7.00 9.88 -35.81
C GLY A 720 8.46 9.55 -36.16
N ALA A 721 9.00 8.46 -35.62
CA ALA A 721 10.36 8.00 -35.95
C ALA A 721 10.43 7.44 -37.39
N ALA A 722 9.43 6.66 -37.82
CA ALA A 722 9.34 6.15 -39.19
C ALA A 722 9.23 7.28 -40.23
N GLY A 723 8.47 8.34 -39.90
CA GLY A 723 8.35 9.52 -40.77
C GLY A 723 9.67 10.26 -40.97
N ARG A 724 10.51 10.36 -39.93
CA ARG A 724 11.84 10.98 -40.02
C ARG A 724 12.84 10.11 -40.78
N ALA A 725 12.81 8.78 -40.61
CA ALA A 725 13.67 7.86 -41.35
C ALA A 725 13.29 7.73 -42.85
N GLY A 726 12.07 8.15 -43.22
CA GLY A 726 11.59 8.17 -44.61
C GLY A 726 11.88 9.46 -45.38
N ARG A 727 12.45 10.48 -44.72
CA ARG A 727 13.08 11.63 -45.37
C ARG A 727 14.53 11.28 -45.64
#